data_AF-A0A292S9U0-F1
#
_entry.id   AF-A0A292S9U0-F1
#
_cell.length_a   1.000
_cell.length_b   1.000
_cell.length_c   1.000
_cell.angle_alpha   90.00
_cell.angle_beta   90.00
_cell.angle_gamma   90.00
#
_symmetry.space_group_name_H-M   'P 1'
#
loop_
_entity.id
_entity.type
_entity.pdbx_description
1 polymer ?
#
loop_
_entity_poly.entity_id
_entity_poly.type
_entity_poly.pdbx_seq_one_letter_code
_entity_poly.pdbx_strand_id
1 'polypeptide(L)'
;MLKKFKDLSKTIFRKFEEVLDASNWQISSNQGWTDIKTINKTVPYQKYIIKFKTGNILECADNHILITMKDEQVFAKDSLGEDIATNYGGDKVVDVIATSEWENMYDFELAKDSNHLYYANGILSHNTTLMTIVATWVAVFHPDQTVCIVANKQSTATEIFMRVRLAFQMMENWIKGGVLEFNKTFFTLANGSRILTSATSPDAIRGLAIDVLLLDEFAIIPPKDAEAFWAAVTPTLASRFNNNKNAKLIVASTPKGVGNKFHELVSKAEEGRNDFALEKAFWFDFPGRTEAWKDAELSTMSYDTFTQEYECRFLNNSGSPFDPNMFDKFTKELIEPLNILEDGNYYIWKKPDSEKIYTMGVDTSEGVGQDYSVIQIFDITDPLNIEQVARYSTNTMDITTFAAKVLEIAKQWYSPIMSVERNGPGAHVCEKLFYENNYPRFINFGSGYGPQTPGRKVLPGIITNRVTKSEGVHNMKYYIHDRRVVKIYDKKTIEELRTFTCIRNQSNNIRWCAQPGFHDDHVLALCWSLFALYKKVINNYLIVDKKDVNNIPLVIKKRWEMDPRTDWANTLYKELDMESPFIGVMAGFSRGQINTITSSNDFKQKKQMNLLDFGETLSLDEYRNQITLPNSFDQFGVRDLPNWF
;
A
#
# COMPACT_ATOMS: atom_id res chain seq x y z
N MET A 1 40.82 -19.22 -10.47
CA MET A 1 41.49 -17.94 -10.14
C MET A 1 40.45 -16.85 -10.10
N LEU A 2 40.12 -16.33 -8.92
CA LEU A 2 39.36 -15.09 -8.81
C LEU A 2 40.22 -13.94 -9.35
N LYS A 3 39.70 -13.13 -10.28
CA LYS A 3 40.36 -11.87 -10.65
C LYS A 3 40.41 -11.01 -9.38
N LYS A 4 41.61 -10.70 -8.88
CA LYS A 4 41.76 -9.62 -7.89
C LYS A 4 41.41 -8.31 -8.61
N PHE A 5 40.30 -7.71 -8.24
CA PHE A 5 39.94 -6.36 -8.67
C PHE A 5 41.04 -5.38 -8.28
N LYS A 6 41.27 -4.37 -9.13
CA LYS A 6 42.33 -3.39 -8.96
C LYS A 6 41.85 -2.30 -8.01
N ASP A 7 42.09 -2.53 -6.73
CA ASP A 7 41.69 -1.65 -5.63
C ASP A 7 42.48 -0.33 -5.67
N LEU A 8 41.91 0.69 -6.33
CA LEU A 8 42.54 1.99 -6.56
C LEU A 8 42.74 2.78 -5.26
N SER A 9 42.01 2.45 -4.18
CA SER A 9 42.16 3.11 -2.88
C SER A 9 43.60 3.01 -2.33
N LYS A 10 44.28 1.89 -2.61
CA LYS A 10 45.63 1.59 -2.13
C LYS A 10 46.76 2.32 -2.88
N THR A 11 46.44 3.03 -3.97
CA THR A 11 47.42 3.79 -4.76
C THR A 11 47.39 5.31 -4.50
N ILE A 12 46.47 5.81 -3.67
CA ILE A 12 46.33 7.25 -3.39
C ILE A 12 47.11 7.61 -2.11
N PHE A 13 48.12 8.48 -2.23
CA PHE A 13 48.82 9.02 -1.06
C PHE A 13 48.09 10.25 -0.52
N ARG A 14 47.04 10.02 0.30
CA ARG A 14 46.22 11.08 0.90
C ARG A 14 47.02 11.86 1.94
N LYS A 15 47.06 13.20 1.81
CA LYS A 15 47.68 14.10 2.79
C LYS A 15 46.56 14.76 3.61
N PHE A 16 46.38 14.26 4.83
CA PHE A 16 45.43 14.82 5.78
C PHE A 16 46.11 15.95 6.55
N GLU A 17 45.44 17.09 6.62
CA GLU A 17 45.90 18.30 7.30
C GLU A 17 45.37 18.34 8.75
N GLU A 18 44.16 17.81 8.96
CA GLU A 18 43.50 17.71 10.25
C GLU A 18 42.64 16.43 10.30
N VAL A 19 42.69 15.70 11.41
CA VAL A 19 41.92 14.47 11.64
C VAL A 19 40.99 14.71 12.81
N LEU A 20 39.69 14.66 12.54
CA LEU A 20 38.64 14.85 13.52
C LEU A 20 38.09 13.50 13.95
N ASP A 21 38.03 13.27 15.27
CA ASP A 21 37.33 12.11 15.84
C ASP A 21 35.82 12.30 15.62
N ALA A 22 35.24 11.35 14.89
CA ALA A 22 33.83 11.32 14.54
C ALA A 22 33.20 9.97 14.92
N SER A 23 33.84 9.22 15.83
CA SER A 23 33.44 7.87 16.28
C SER A 23 32.04 7.78 16.93
N ASN A 24 31.39 8.92 17.13
CA ASN A 24 30.03 9.11 17.62
C ASN A 24 29.04 9.59 16.53
N TRP A 25 29.47 9.70 15.27
CA TRP A 25 28.67 10.18 14.13
C TRP A 25 28.40 9.04 13.15
N GLN A 26 27.26 9.10 12.45
CA GLN A 26 26.82 8.06 11.53
C GLN A 26 26.43 8.66 10.18
N ILE A 27 26.73 7.93 9.10
CA ILE A 27 26.36 8.30 7.74
C ILE A 27 25.40 7.25 7.15
N SER A 28 24.40 7.70 6.40
CA SER A 28 23.34 6.82 5.90
C SER A 28 23.83 6.05 4.67
N SER A 29 23.71 4.71 4.64
CA SER A 29 24.18 3.85 3.54
C SER A 29 23.05 3.03 2.89
N ASN A 30 23.37 2.33 1.81
CA ASN A 30 22.50 1.31 1.22
C ASN A 30 22.27 0.08 2.13
N GLN A 31 22.90 0.03 3.31
CA GLN A 31 22.68 -0.97 4.36
C GLN A 31 22.17 -0.37 5.68
N GLY A 32 21.83 0.93 5.71
CA GLY A 32 21.43 1.66 6.92
C GLY A 32 22.52 2.58 7.47
N TRP A 33 22.38 3.06 8.69
CA TRP A 33 23.34 3.98 9.31
C TRP A 33 24.66 3.29 9.66
N THR A 34 25.77 3.83 9.17
CA THR A 34 27.13 3.29 9.34
C THR A 34 27.96 4.25 10.18
N ASP A 35 28.65 3.73 11.19
CA ASP A 35 29.54 4.52 12.05
C ASP A 35 30.73 5.08 11.25
N ILE A 36 30.87 6.41 11.33
CA ILE A 36 32.06 7.13 10.91
C ILE A 36 33.08 6.95 12.04
N LYS A 37 34.33 6.66 11.72
CA LYS A 37 35.41 6.52 12.70
C LYS A 37 36.18 7.83 12.83
N THR A 38 36.57 8.42 11.71
CA THR A 38 37.26 9.71 11.63
C THR A 38 36.82 10.48 10.39
N ILE A 39 36.81 11.81 10.50
CA ILE A 39 36.69 12.72 9.36
C ILE A 39 38.05 13.33 9.12
N ASN A 40 38.63 13.01 7.97
CA ASN A 40 39.95 13.46 7.61
C ASN A 40 39.81 14.64 6.64
N LYS A 41 40.12 15.85 7.13
CA LYS A 41 40.21 17.05 6.31
C LYS A 41 41.52 16.98 5.52
N THR A 42 41.42 16.99 4.20
CA THR A 42 42.59 16.93 3.33
C THR A 42 43.24 18.31 3.23
N VAL A 43 44.51 18.35 2.81
CA VAL A 43 45.04 19.58 2.19
C VAL A 43 44.14 20.03 1.04
N PRO A 44 44.10 21.33 0.68
CA PRO A 44 43.29 21.78 -0.45
C PRO A 44 43.60 21.00 -1.71
N TYR A 45 42.57 20.45 -2.35
CA TYR A 45 42.68 19.78 -3.64
C TYR A 45 42.02 20.64 -4.72
N GLN A 46 42.55 20.53 -5.93
CA GLN A 46 41.93 21.16 -7.09
C GLN A 46 40.54 20.55 -7.31
N LYS A 47 39.53 21.40 -7.40
CA LYS A 47 38.14 21.00 -7.61
C LYS A 47 37.91 20.59 -9.07
N TYR A 48 37.40 19.39 -9.27
CA TYR A 48 37.01 18.84 -10.57
C TYR A 48 35.48 18.76 -10.68
N ILE A 49 34.96 19.18 -11.82
CA ILE A 49 33.53 19.13 -12.16
C ILE A 49 33.34 18.07 -13.24
N ILE A 50 32.69 16.97 -12.88
CA ILE A 50 32.35 15.85 -13.76
C ILE A 50 30.93 16.07 -14.26
N LYS A 51 30.73 16.12 -15.59
CA LYS A 51 29.40 16.23 -16.18
C LYS A 51 29.01 14.91 -16.83
N PHE A 52 27.77 14.52 -16.62
CA PHE A 52 27.20 13.30 -17.16
C PHE A 52 26.22 13.59 -18.31
N LYS A 53 25.94 12.59 -19.13
CA LYS A 53 25.14 12.70 -20.35
C LYS A 53 23.69 13.09 -20.07
N THR A 54 23.14 12.71 -18.91
CA THR A 54 21.81 13.15 -18.46
C THR A 54 21.74 14.63 -18.10
N GLY A 55 22.89 15.32 -17.96
CA GLY A 55 22.98 16.68 -17.44
C GLY A 55 23.32 16.76 -15.94
N ASN A 56 23.44 15.62 -15.24
CA ASN A 56 23.95 15.59 -13.88
C ASN A 56 25.37 16.15 -13.80
N ILE A 57 25.71 16.74 -12.66
CA ILE A 57 27.03 17.30 -12.36
C ILE A 57 27.48 16.82 -10.97
N LEU A 58 28.74 16.38 -10.85
CA LEU A 58 29.40 16.03 -9.61
C LEU A 58 30.66 16.89 -9.42
N GLU A 59 30.78 17.53 -8.26
CA GLU A 59 31.97 18.27 -7.85
C GLU A 59 32.80 17.40 -6.89
N CYS A 60 34.08 17.17 -7.19
CA CYS A 60 34.93 16.26 -6.42
C CYS A 60 36.43 16.53 -6.63
N ALA A 61 37.30 15.80 -5.92
CA ALA A 61 38.75 15.85 -6.15
C ALA A 61 39.18 15.01 -7.37
N ASP A 62 40.35 15.32 -7.94
CA ASP A 62 40.92 14.63 -9.12
C ASP A 62 40.99 13.09 -8.97
N ASN A 63 41.33 12.60 -7.77
CA ASN A 63 41.45 11.19 -7.41
C ASN A 63 40.20 10.62 -6.69
N HIS A 64 39.04 11.30 -6.75
CA HIS A 64 37.78 10.74 -6.27
C HIS A 64 37.43 9.48 -7.09
N ILE A 65 37.00 8.39 -6.44
CA ILE A 65 36.74 7.12 -7.12
C ILE A 65 35.26 7.02 -7.49
N LEU A 66 34.99 6.84 -8.79
CA LEU A 66 33.69 6.52 -9.35
C LEU A 66 33.62 5.03 -9.67
N ILE A 67 32.42 4.46 -9.66
CA ILE A 67 32.16 3.04 -9.96
C ILE A 67 31.42 2.94 -11.29
N THR A 68 31.96 2.20 -12.25
CA THR A 68 31.30 1.96 -13.55
C THR A 68 30.15 0.96 -13.42
N MET A 69 29.27 0.90 -14.42
CA MET A 69 28.22 -0.11 -14.57
C MET A 69 28.72 -1.57 -14.71
N LYS A 70 30.04 -1.80 -14.62
CA LYS A 70 30.69 -3.12 -14.61
C LYS A 70 31.34 -3.45 -13.26
N ASP A 71 31.02 -2.66 -12.22
CA ASP A 71 31.66 -2.71 -10.89
C ASP A 71 33.18 -2.44 -10.91
N GLU A 72 33.67 -1.68 -11.90
CA GLU A 72 35.08 -1.29 -12.00
C GLU A 72 35.30 0.12 -11.42
N GLN A 73 36.41 0.33 -10.70
CA GLN A 73 36.78 1.62 -10.13
C GLN A 73 37.55 2.48 -11.15
N VAL A 74 37.18 3.76 -11.27
CA VAL A 74 37.87 4.76 -12.09
C VAL A 74 38.04 6.08 -11.31
N PHE A 75 39.11 6.84 -11.54
CA PHE A 75 39.25 8.16 -10.94
C PHE A 75 38.44 9.21 -11.70
N ALA A 76 37.91 10.21 -10.99
CA ALA A 76 37.11 11.28 -11.55
C ALA A 76 37.81 11.98 -12.73
N LYS A 77 39.10 12.33 -12.59
CA LYS A 77 39.90 12.92 -13.68
C LYS A 77 40.07 12.02 -14.92
N ASP A 78 39.99 10.71 -14.74
CA ASP A 78 40.19 9.68 -15.75
C ASP A 78 38.85 9.09 -16.25
N SER A 79 37.71 9.58 -15.75
CA SER A 79 36.38 8.99 -15.96
C SER A 79 35.71 9.32 -17.30
N LEU A 80 36.31 10.21 -18.10
CA LEU A 80 35.73 10.73 -19.34
C LEU A 80 35.38 9.61 -20.33
N GLY A 81 34.10 9.48 -20.66
CA GLY A 81 33.56 8.48 -21.58
C GLY A 81 33.10 7.16 -20.94
N GLU A 82 33.36 6.94 -19.66
CA GLU A 82 32.89 5.77 -18.91
C GLU A 82 31.40 5.89 -18.54
N ASP A 83 30.70 4.75 -18.45
CA ASP A 83 29.33 4.66 -17.94
C ASP A 83 29.36 4.37 -16.43
N ILE A 84 29.11 5.40 -15.63
CA ILE A 84 29.13 5.38 -14.17
C ILE A 84 27.77 4.95 -13.62
N ALA A 85 27.76 4.15 -12.56
CA ALA A 85 26.52 3.70 -11.92
C ALA A 85 25.87 4.84 -11.12
N THR A 86 24.60 5.12 -11.37
CA THR A 86 23.80 6.15 -10.68
C THR A 86 22.45 5.61 -10.21
N ASN A 87 21.72 6.41 -9.42
CA ASN A 87 20.37 6.08 -8.93
C ASN A 87 19.31 5.85 -10.03
N TYR A 88 19.61 6.21 -11.28
CA TYR A 88 18.74 6.03 -12.45
C TYR A 88 19.27 5.01 -13.46
N GLY A 89 20.34 4.27 -13.10
CA GLY A 89 21.07 3.37 -13.98
C GLY A 89 22.42 3.95 -14.42
N GLY A 90 22.95 3.44 -15.54
CA GLY A 90 24.24 3.88 -16.08
C GLY A 90 24.17 5.26 -16.72
N ASP A 91 25.09 6.15 -16.35
CA ASP A 91 25.19 7.49 -16.91
C ASP A 91 26.62 7.80 -17.38
N LYS A 92 26.74 8.29 -18.61
CA LYS A 92 28.04 8.47 -19.27
C LYS A 92 28.68 9.79 -18.88
N VAL A 93 29.92 9.77 -18.41
CA VAL A 93 30.69 11.02 -18.26
C VAL A 93 30.98 11.60 -19.65
N VAL A 94 30.56 12.85 -19.87
CA VAL A 94 30.73 13.58 -21.14
C VAL A 94 31.74 14.71 -21.05
N ASP A 95 32.07 15.19 -19.85
CA ASP A 95 33.02 16.28 -19.62
C ASP A 95 33.67 16.13 -18.23
N VAL A 96 34.93 16.53 -18.12
CA VAL A 96 35.76 16.45 -16.90
C VAL A 96 36.58 17.73 -16.81
N ILE A 97 36.11 18.68 -16.01
CA ILE A 97 36.68 20.03 -15.94
C ILE A 97 37.49 20.20 -14.66
N ALA A 98 38.81 20.37 -14.79
CA ALA A 98 39.64 20.87 -13.70
C ALA A 98 39.41 22.38 -13.54
N THR A 99 38.88 22.82 -12.40
CA THR A 99 38.67 24.26 -12.13
C THR A 99 39.95 24.92 -11.60
N SER A 100 39.96 26.26 -11.53
CA SER A 100 41.02 27.00 -10.84
C SER A 100 40.81 27.08 -9.32
N GLU A 101 39.74 26.48 -8.79
CA GLU A 101 39.37 26.53 -7.38
C GLU A 101 40.02 25.38 -6.61
N TRP A 102 40.50 25.70 -5.41
CA TRP A 102 41.17 24.77 -4.52
C TRP A 102 40.48 24.85 -3.16
N GLU A 103 39.84 23.76 -2.76
CA GLU A 103 39.07 23.67 -1.53
C GLU A 103 39.53 22.47 -0.70
N ASN A 104 39.46 22.58 0.63
CA ASN A 104 39.72 21.44 1.51
C ASN A 104 38.60 20.41 1.30
N MET A 105 38.97 19.17 0.98
CA MET A 105 38.02 18.06 0.83
C MET A 105 37.93 17.28 2.14
N TYR A 106 36.83 16.56 2.34
CA TYR A 106 36.54 15.88 3.60
C TYR A 106 36.21 14.42 3.33
N ASP A 107 36.98 13.54 3.96
CA ASP A 107 37.03 12.12 3.66
C ASP A 107 36.66 11.31 4.91
N PHE A 108 35.64 10.48 4.80
CA PHE A 108 35.07 9.71 5.91
C PHE A 108 35.72 8.33 5.99
N GLU A 109 36.49 8.07 7.06
CA GLU A 109 36.98 6.72 7.35
C GLU A 109 35.87 5.97 8.10
N LEU A 110 35.27 4.96 7.48
CA LEU A 110 34.19 4.16 8.06
C LEU A 110 34.72 2.94 8.82
N ALA A 111 33.90 2.37 9.70
CA ALA A 111 34.24 1.15 10.43
C ALA A 111 34.60 -0.02 9.48
N LYS A 112 35.51 -0.90 9.92
CA LYS A 112 36.13 -2.00 9.13
C LYS A 112 35.14 -3.01 8.54
N ASP A 113 33.92 -3.04 9.07
CA ASP A 113 32.90 -4.03 8.75
C ASP A 113 31.83 -3.46 7.79
N SER A 114 32.08 -2.28 7.20
CA SER A 114 31.17 -1.56 6.29
C SER A 114 31.57 -1.66 4.82
N ASN A 115 30.58 -1.60 3.94
CA ASN A 115 30.76 -1.72 2.48
C ASN A 115 31.16 -0.41 1.77
N HIS A 116 31.53 0.64 2.51
CA HIS A 116 32.02 1.94 1.99
C HIS A 116 31.08 2.72 1.05
N LEU A 117 29.76 2.68 1.27
CA LEU A 117 28.76 3.43 0.49
C LEU A 117 27.93 4.35 1.41
N TYR A 118 27.58 5.56 0.96
CA TYR A 118 26.68 6.45 1.71
C TYR A 118 25.93 7.48 0.85
N TYR A 119 24.80 7.97 1.37
CA TYR A 119 24.01 9.05 0.80
C TYR A 119 24.70 10.40 1.00
N ALA A 120 24.98 11.03 -0.13
CA ALA A 120 25.11 12.46 -0.28
C ALA A 120 24.27 12.84 -1.51
N ASN A 121 23.84 14.09 -1.58
CA ASN A 121 23.20 14.71 -2.75
C ASN A 121 21.72 14.34 -3.03
N GLY A 122 20.86 14.30 -1.99
CA GLY A 122 19.41 14.59 -2.17
C GLY A 122 18.36 13.50 -1.85
N ILE A 123 18.71 12.41 -1.15
CA ILE A 123 17.78 11.33 -0.74
C ILE A 123 18.14 10.99 0.72
N LEU A 124 17.28 11.03 1.76
CA LEU A 124 15.88 10.59 1.97
C LEU A 124 15.15 11.51 3.02
N SER A 125 13.80 11.61 3.07
CA SER A 125 13.08 12.44 4.10
C SER A 125 11.59 12.09 4.42
N HIS A 126 11.07 12.62 5.55
CA HIS A 126 9.77 12.30 6.21
C HIS A 126 8.94 13.55 6.61
N ASN A 127 7.66 13.37 7.02
CA ASN A 127 6.60 14.38 7.23
C ASN A 127 6.94 15.62 8.10
N THR A 128 7.89 15.49 9.02
CA THR A 128 8.29 16.51 10.02
C THR A 128 8.69 17.88 9.41
N THR A 129 9.08 17.91 8.13
CA THR A 129 9.49 19.15 7.43
C THR A 129 8.34 20.16 7.28
N LEU A 130 7.09 19.72 7.09
CA LEU A 130 5.96 20.65 6.96
C LEU A 130 5.71 21.42 8.25
N MET A 131 5.65 20.72 9.39
CA MET A 131 5.48 21.34 10.71
C MET A 131 6.61 22.30 11.04
N THR A 132 7.83 21.98 10.59
CA THR A 132 9.01 22.84 10.71
C THR A 132 8.81 24.18 9.97
N ILE A 133 8.37 24.12 8.71
CA ILE A 133 8.11 25.31 7.89
C ILE A 133 6.98 26.14 8.49
N VAL A 134 5.86 25.51 8.88
CA VAL A 134 4.71 26.20 9.48
C VAL A 134 5.10 26.90 10.79
N ALA A 135 5.85 26.23 11.68
CA ALA A 135 6.33 26.83 12.92
C ALA A 135 7.17 28.10 12.66
N THR A 136 8.12 28.00 11.72
CA THR A 136 9.01 29.10 11.36
C THR A 136 8.24 30.25 10.72
N TRP A 137 7.34 29.95 9.78
CA TRP A 137 6.49 30.94 9.10
C TRP A 137 5.60 31.71 10.08
N VAL A 138 4.93 31.01 11.02
CA VAL A 138 4.12 31.68 12.05
C VAL A 138 4.97 32.62 12.89
N ALA A 139 6.14 32.18 13.37
CA ALA A 139 6.96 33.03 14.24
C ALA A 139 7.54 34.25 13.51
N VAL A 140 7.93 34.12 12.24
CA VAL A 140 8.54 35.21 11.46
C VAL A 140 7.48 36.22 10.99
N PHE A 141 6.39 35.77 10.39
CA PHE A 141 5.43 36.64 9.67
C PHE A 141 4.21 37.06 10.49
N HIS A 142 4.04 36.54 11.70
CA HIS A 142 2.99 36.98 12.61
C HIS A 142 3.62 37.41 13.95
N PRO A 143 3.40 38.66 14.41
CA PRO A 143 3.91 39.13 15.69
C PRO A 143 3.11 38.57 16.87
N ASP A 144 3.75 38.57 18.05
CA ASP A 144 3.18 38.12 19.33
C ASP A 144 2.49 36.74 19.25
N GLN A 145 3.15 35.77 18.63
CA GLN A 145 2.70 34.37 18.55
C GLN A 145 3.57 33.46 19.41
N THR A 146 2.93 32.64 20.24
CA THR A 146 3.59 31.50 20.91
C THR A 146 3.31 30.21 20.14
N VAL A 147 4.35 29.66 19.51
CA VAL A 147 4.32 28.33 18.89
C VAL A 147 4.90 27.31 19.86
N CYS A 148 4.17 26.22 20.11
CA CYS A 148 4.63 25.12 20.95
C CYS A 148 4.71 23.82 20.12
N ILE A 149 5.87 23.18 20.14
CA ILE A 149 6.12 21.89 19.50
C ILE A 149 6.14 20.81 20.58
N VAL A 150 5.30 19.80 20.42
CA VAL A 150 5.18 18.68 21.35
C VAL A 150 5.33 17.36 20.62
N ALA A 151 6.05 16.45 21.24
CA ALA A 151 6.18 15.07 20.78
C ALA A 151 6.14 14.12 21.98
N ASN A 152 6.11 12.82 21.69
CA ASN A 152 6.16 11.74 22.70
C ASN A 152 7.36 11.87 23.66
N LYS A 153 8.51 12.38 23.18
CA LYS A 153 9.72 12.61 24.00
C LYS A 153 10.27 14.02 23.77
N GLN A 154 10.85 14.61 24.82
CA GLN A 154 11.53 15.92 24.75
C GLN A 154 12.65 15.92 23.69
N SER A 155 13.38 14.80 23.53
CA SER A 155 14.42 14.65 22.52
C SER A 155 13.87 14.81 21.10
N THR A 156 12.75 14.16 20.79
CA THR A 156 12.07 14.26 19.49
C THR A 156 11.60 15.68 19.24
N ALA A 157 10.90 16.32 20.19
CA ALA A 157 10.47 17.72 20.06
C ALA A 157 11.66 18.67 19.84
N THR A 158 12.79 18.41 20.51
CA THR A 158 14.04 19.17 20.34
C THR A 158 14.64 18.97 18.94
N GLU A 159 14.57 17.77 18.37
CA GLU A 159 15.04 17.52 16.99
C GLU A 159 14.24 18.32 15.94
N ILE A 160 12.90 18.33 16.06
CA ILE A 160 12.02 19.16 15.21
C ILE A 160 12.43 20.63 15.31
N PHE A 161 12.65 21.12 16.53
CA PHE A 161 13.08 22.48 16.77
C PHE A 161 14.50 22.80 16.26
N MET A 162 15.43 21.84 16.21
CA MET A 162 16.70 22.02 15.52
C MET A 162 16.49 22.23 14.01
N ARG A 163 15.53 21.52 13.39
CA ARG A 163 15.14 21.77 11.99
C ARG A 163 14.50 23.15 11.80
N VAL A 164 13.70 23.63 12.77
CA VAL A 164 13.13 24.99 12.77
C VAL A 164 14.23 26.06 12.85
N ARG A 165 15.23 25.85 13.70
CA ARG A 165 16.41 26.73 13.79
C ARG A 165 17.18 26.77 12.47
N LEU A 166 17.41 25.61 11.84
CA LEU A 166 18.04 25.54 10.51
C LEU A 166 17.22 26.28 9.45
N ALA A 167 15.90 26.03 9.37
CA ALA A 167 15.02 26.72 8.42
C ALA A 167 15.06 28.25 8.61
N PHE A 168 15.03 28.74 9.85
CA PHE A 168 15.21 30.15 10.16
C PHE A 168 16.61 30.67 9.78
N GLN A 169 17.67 29.90 10.01
CA GLN A 169 19.05 30.28 9.68
C GLN A 169 19.31 30.33 8.17
N MET A 170 18.63 29.51 7.37
CA MET A 170 18.72 29.49 5.90
C MET A 170 17.94 30.62 5.22
N MET A 171 17.04 31.33 5.91
CA MET A 171 16.31 32.46 5.33
C MET A 171 17.23 33.63 4.96
N GLU A 172 16.82 34.41 3.97
CA GLU A 172 17.45 35.70 3.65
C GLU A 172 17.43 36.67 4.83
N ASN A 173 18.47 37.48 4.99
CA ASN A 173 18.60 38.39 6.14
C ASN A 173 17.53 39.50 6.18
N TRP A 174 16.91 39.83 5.04
CA TRP A 174 15.79 40.77 4.99
C TRP A 174 14.44 40.13 5.36
N ILE A 175 14.35 38.80 5.39
CA ILE A 175 13.17 38.03 5.85
C ILE A 175 13.29 37.74 7.35
N LYS A 176 14.50 37.43 7.83
CA LYS A 176 14.77 37.11 9.24
C LYS A 176 14.37 38.25 10.16
N GLY A 177 13.42 38.00 11.05
CA GLY A 177 13.20 38.85 12.22
C GLY A 177 14.44 38.88 13.12
N GLY A 178 14.69 40.00 13.79
CA GLY A 178 15.75 40.08 14.80
C GLY A 178 15.53 39.05 15.91
N VAL A 179 16.62 38.51 16.48
CA VAL A 179 16.55 37.48 17.52
C VAL A 179 16.91 38.08 18.87
N LEU A 180 16.07 37.86 19.89
CA LEU A 180 16.33 38.29 21.27
C LEU A 180 17.02 37.18 22.07
N GLU A 181 16.57 35.94 21.91
CA GLU A 181 17.09 34.76 22.62
C GLU A 181 17.12 33.56 21.67
N PHE A 182 18.21 32.77 21.65
CA PHE A 182 18.36 31.63 20.72
C PHE A 182 18.94 30.39 21.42
N ASN A 183 18.10 29.72 22.21
CA ASN A 183 18.49 28.56 23.03
C ASN A 183 18.29 27.22 22.30
N LYS A 184 18.69 26.12 22.94
CA LYS A 184 18.55 24.75 22.40
C LYS A 184 17.10 24.24 22.39
N THR A 185 16.21 24.82 23.20
CA THR A 185 14.82 24.35 23.38
C THR A 185 13.75 25.42 23.09
N PHE A 186 14.15 26.68 22.94
CA PHE A 186 13.27 27.77 22.53
C PHE A 186 14.05 28.92 21.89
N PHE A 187 13.39 29.75 21.09
CA PHE A 187 13.91 31.05 20.70
C PHE A 187 12.80 32.11 20.69
N THR A 188 13.22 33.37 20.89
CA THR A 188 12.35 34.55 20.97
C THR A 188 12.82 35.56 19.93
N LEU A 189 11.90 36.05 19.09
CA LEU A 189 12.16 37.07 18.07
C LEU A 189 11.77 38.47 18.55
N ALA A 190 12.33 39.50 17.91
CA ALA A 190 12.09 40.90 18.22
C ALA A 190 10.66 41.38 17.89
N ASN A 191 9.88 40.59 17.14
CA ASN A 191 8.46 40.81 16.88
C ASN A 191 7.54 40.21 17.99
N GLY A 192 8.11 39.83 19.14
CA GLY A 192 7.38 39.24 20.27
C GLY A 192 7.05 37.75 20.13
N SER A 193 7.25 37.16 18.94
CA SER A 193 6.95 35.75 18.71
C SER A 193 8.04 34.83 19.26
N ARG A 194 7.62 33.66 19.74
CA ARG A 194 8.50 32.65 20.33
C ARG A 194 8.10 31.24 19.88
N ILE A 195 9.10 30.40 19.69
CA ILE A 195 8.93 28.96 19.47
C ILE A 195 9.57 28.22 20.64
N LEU A 196 8.85 27.26 21.23
CA LEU A 196 9.35 26.43 22.33
C LEU A 196 9.01 24.95 22.13
N THR A 197 9.80 24.06 22.75
CA THR A 197 9.55 22.62 22.76
C THR A 197 9.10 22.11 24.11
N SER A 198 8.24 21.09 24.11
CA SER A 198 7.87 20.36 25.31
C SER A 198 7.66 18.87 25.06
N ALA A 199 7.78 18.06 26.11
CA ALA A 199 7.28 16.70 26.11
C ALA A 199 5.76 16.69 26.29
N THR A 200 5.13 15.55 26.01
CA THR A 200 3.69 15.37 26.26
C THR A 200 3.42 15.26 27.76
N SER A 201 3.36 16.41 28.45
CA SER A 201 3.04 16.51 29.88
C SER A 201 1.88 17.49 30.10
N PRO A 202 0.82 17.12 30.84
CA PRO A 202 -0.27 18.03 31.21
C PRO A 202 0.18 19.29 31.95
N ASP A 203 1.28 19.23 32.70
CA ASP A 203 1.77 20.36 33.51
C ASP A 203 2.53 21.40 32.68
N ALA A 204 3.23 20.96 31.63
CA ALA A 204 4.12 21.83 30.87
C ALA A 204 3.40 22.86 29.98
N ILE A 205 2.09 22.65 29.71
CA ILE A 205 1.29 23.51 28.83
C ILE A 205 0.31 24.41 29.58
N ARG A 206 -0.21 23.97 30.74
CA ARG A 206 -1.27 24.71 31.45
C ARG A 206 -0.89 26.13 31.89
N GLY A 207 0.41 26.44 32.01
CA GLY A 207 0.92 27.78 32.31
C GLY A 207 1.24 28.67 31.08
N LEU A 208 1.01 28.19 29.86
CA LEU A 208 1.42 28.87 28.63
C LEU A 208 0.22 29.33 27.80
N ALA A 209 0.17 30.62 27.47
CA ALA A 209 -0.64 31.10 26.36
C ALA A 209 0.01 30.63 25.05
N ILE A 210 -0.61 29.67 24.37
CA ILE A 210 -0.16 29.08 23.11
C ILE A 210 -1.11 29.49 21.99
N ASP A 211 -0.57 30.01 20.89
CA ASP A 211 -1.33 30.42 19.71
C ASP A 211 -1.32 29.34 18.62
N VAL A 212 -0.23 28.57 18.51
CA VAL A 212 -0.13 27.42 17.62
C VAL A 212 0.49 26.25 18.35
N LEU A 213 -0.26 25.15 18.46
CA LEU A 213 0.21 23.90 19.04
C LEU A 213 0.42 22.87 17.94
N LEU A 214 1.63 22.31 17.88
CA LEU A 214 2.09 21.34 16.89
C LEU A 214 2.37 20.01 17.60
N LEU A 215 1.60 18.97 17.30
CA LEU A 215 1.75 17.64 17.89
C LEU A 215 2.33 16.67 16.84
N ASP A 216 3.53 16.16 17.06
CA ASP A 216 4.20 15.18 16.18
C ASP A 216 4.18 13.78 16.80
N GLU A 217 4.04 12.76 15.94
CA GLU A 217 3.89 11.34 16.30
C GLU A 217 2.79 11.07 17.36
N PHE A 218 1.67 11.79 17.27
CA PHE A 218 0.65 11.82 18.33
C PHE A 218 -0.01 10.46 18.63
N ALA A 219 -0.12 9.55 17.65
CA ALA A 219 -0.65 8.20 17.86
C ALA A 219 0.33 7.26 18.58
N ILE A 220 1.62 7.62 18.66
CA ILE A 220 2.65 6.84 19.35
C ILE A 220 2.59 7.06 20.87
N ILE A 221 2.02 8.19 21.31
CA ILE A 221 1.86 8.56 22.72
C ILE A 221 0.92 7.56 23.42
N PRO A 222 1.26 7.08 24.64
CA PRO A 222 0.40 6.18 25.40
C PRO A 222 -1.01 6.77 25.60
N PRO A 223 -2.10 5.99 25.43
CA PRO A 223 -3.47 6.54 25.45
C PRO A 223 -3.81 7.35 26.71
N LYS A 224 -3.37 6.88 27.89
CA LYS A 224 -3.56 7.56 29.18
C LYS A 224 -2.93 8.97 29.19
N ASP A 225 -1.72 9.08 28.65
CA ASP A 225 -0.96 10.34 28.64
C ASP A 225 -1.51 11.28 27.57
N ALA A 226 -1.90 10.74 26.41
CA ALA A 226 -2.59 11.49 25.35
C ALA A 226 -3.94 12.06 25.83
N GLU A 227 -4.74 11.30 26.59
CA GLU A 227 -6.00 11.79 27.17
C GLU A 227 -5.78 12.85 28.24
N ALA A 228 -4.86 12.63 29.18
CA ALA A 228 -4.54 13.60 30.23
C ALA A 228 -3.99 14.91 29.64
N PHE A 229 -3.15 14.80 28.60
CA PHE A 229 -2.64 15.93 27.84
C PHE A 229 -3.77 16.67 27.11
N TRP A 230 -4.64 15.95 26.39
CA TRP A 230 -5.74 16.55 25.64
C TRP A 230 -6.73 17.30 26.56
N ALA A 231 -7.04 16.72 27.71
CA ALA A 231 -7.88 17.34 28.73
C ALA A 231 -7.27 18.61 29.35
N ALA A 232 -5.93 18.68 29.44
CA ALA A 232 -5.22 19.85 29.93
C ALA A 232 -5.05 20.95 28.86
N VAL A 233 -4.87 20.56 27.59
CA VAL A 233 -4.65 21.46 26.45
C VAL A 233 -5.93 22.13 25.98
N THR A 234 -7.05 21.39 25.92
CA THR A 234 -8.31 21.89 25.34
C THR A 234 -8.80 23.20 25.99
N PRO A 235 -8.82 23.35 27.34
CA PRO A 235 -9.19 24.63 27.97
C PRO A 235 -8.17 25.74 27.70
N THR A 236 -6.88 25.42 27.61
CA THR A 236 -5.82 26.40 27.34
C THR A 236 -5.96 26.98 25.93
N LEU A 237 -6.22 26.15 24.91
CA LEU A 237 -6.49 26.64 23.55
C LEU A 237 -7.80 27.42 23.47
N ALA A 238 -8.86 26.94 24.12
CA ALA A 238 -10.15 27.64 24.17
C ALA A 238 -10.05 29.03 24.83
N SER A 239 -9.17 29.21 25.82
CA SER A 239 -8.95 30.51 26.48
C SER A 239 -8.42 31.61 25.55
N ARG A 240 -7.83 31.22 24.41
CA ARG A 240 -7.34 32.15 23.38
C ARG A 240 -8.42 32.64 22.43
N PHE A 241 -9.63 32.07 22.45
CA PHE A 241 -10.75 32.38 21.55
C PHE A 241 -11.41 33.77 21.80
N ASN A 242 -10.61 34.80 22.09
CA ASN A 242 -11.06 36.17 22.32
C ASN A 242 -10.23 37.14 21.46
N ASN A 243 -10.86 38.21 20.99
CA ASN A 243 -10.25 39.30 20.20
C ASN A 243 -9.61 38.86 18.86
N ASN A 244 -10.37 38.17 18.00
CA ASN A 244 -9.98 37.78 16.62
C ASN A 244 -8.71 36.92 16.49
N LYS A 245 -8.16 36.39 17.59
CA LYS A 245 -7.13 35.34 17.56
C LYS A 245 -7.80 33.99 17.84
N ASN A 246 -7.62 33.02 16.94
CA ASN A 246 -8.00 31.64 17.15
C ASN A 246 -6.74 30.81 17.32
N ALA A 247 -6.61 30.07 18.42
CA ALA A 247 -5.50 29.14 18.58
C ALA A 247 -5.61 28.01 17.56
N LYS A 248 -4.49 27.67 16.91
CA LYS A 248 -4.43 26.60 15.90
C LYS A 248 -3.83 25.33 16.51
N LEU A 249 -4.39 24.19 16.17
CA LEU A 249 -3.91 22.88 16.56
C LEU A 249 -3.64 22.05 15.31
N ILE A 250 -2.39 21.62 15.12
CA ILE A 250 -1.95 20.78 14.01
C ILE A 250 -1.41 19.48 14.61
N VAL A 251 -1.87 18.35 14.09
CA VAL A 251 -1.54 17.01 14.59
C VAL A 251 -1.06 16.16 13.42
N ALA A 252 0.15 15.63 13.51
CA ALA A 252 0.72 14.68 12.57
C ALA A 252 1.09 13.38 13.29
N SER A 253 0.88 12.25 12.64
CA SER A 253 1.28 10.92 13.11
C SER A 253 1.07 9.88 12.02
N THR A 254 1.84 8.79 12.03
CA THR A 254 1.35 7.55 11.40
C THR A 254 0.28 6.91 12.29
N PRO A 255 -0.77 6.26 11.73
CA PRO A 255 -1.79 5.55 12.50
C PRO A 255 -1.21 4.43 13.35
N LYS A 256 -1.74 4.21 14.57
CA LYS A 256 -1.22 3.14 15.46
C LYS A 256 -2.28 2.56 16.39
N GLY A 257 -2.97 1.52 15.93
CA GLY A 257 -4.10 0.94 16.67
C GLY A 257 -5.37 1.79 16.58
N VAL A 258 -6.53 1.16 16.81
CA VAL A 258 -7.83 1.86 16.92
C VAL A 258 -8.14 2.25 18.36
N GLY A 259 -9.08 3.18 18.55
CA GLY A 259 -9.62 3.55 19.88
C GLY A 259 -8.74 4.47 20.73
N ASN A 260 -7.55 4.87 20.25
CA ASN A 260 -6.76 5.93 20.88
C ASN A 260 -7.28 7.33 20.48
N LYS A 261 -6.74 8.39 21.11
CA LYS A 261 -7.16 9.78 20.86
C LYS A 261 -6.93 10.22 19.41
N PHE A 262 -5.84 9.80 18.76
CA PHE A 262 -5.57 10.14 17.35
C PHE A 262 -6.60 9.50 16.41
N HIS A 263 -6.93 8.23 16.60
CA HIS A 263 -7.99 7.52 15.88
C HIS A 263 -9.34 8.24 16.04
N GLU A 264 -9.72 8.61 17.27
CA GLU A 264 -10.95 9.36 17.54
C GLU A 264 -11.01 10.70 16.78
N LEU A 265 -9.90 11.45 16.74
CA LEU A 265 -9.81 12.73 16.03
C LEU A 265 -9.94 12.56 14.52
N VAL A 266 -9.23 11.58 13.95
CA VAL A 266 -9.26 11.30 12.50
C VAL A 266 -10.64 10.79 12.08
N SER A 267 -11.21 9.79 12.76
CA SER A 267 -12.55 9.27 12.42
C SER A 267 -13.61 10.37 12.49
N LYS A 268 -13.60 11.21 13.54
CA LYS A 268 -14.54 12.34 13.64
C LYS A 268 -14.34 13.37 12.52
N ALA A 269 -13.12 13.57 12.01
CA ALA A 269 -12.86 14.45 10.89
C ALA A 269 -13.36 13.86 9.55
N GLU A 270 -13.12 12.57 9.30
CA GLU A 270 -13.66 11.83 8.14
C GLU A 270 -15.20 11.87 8.10
N GLU A 271 -15.83 11.86 9.27
CA GLU A 271 -17.29 11.87 9.45
C GLU A 271 -17.88 13.30 9.52
N GLY A 272 -17.06 14.36 9.44
CA GLY A 272 -17.51 15.75 9.55
C GLY A 272 -18.10 16.13 10.94
N ARG A 273 -17.67 15.44 12.00
CA ARG A 273 -18.13 15.61 13.39
C ARG A 273 -17.17 16.42 14.28
N ASN A 274 -16.10 16.99 13.71
CA ASN A 274 -15.23 17.95 14.37
C ASN A 274 -14.71 18.98 13.35
N ASP A 275 -14.06 20.03 13.85
CA ASP A 275 -13.55 21.14 13.01
C ASP A 275 -12.15 20.89 12.43
N PHE A 276 -11.66 19.64 12.41
CA PHE A 276 -10.34 19.32 11.86
C PHE A 276 -10.41 19.18 10.34
N ALA A 277 -9.61 19.98 9.63
CA ALA A 277 -9.24 19.68 8.26
C ALA A 277 -8.31 18.46 8.25
N LEU A 278 -8.73 17.37 7.64
CA LEU A 278 -7.99 16.11 7.54
C LEU A 278 -7.34 15.99 6.17
N GLU A 279 -6.02 15.85 6.15
CA GLU A 279 -5.23 15.50 4.97
C GLU A 279 -4.50 14.17 5.21
N LYS A 280 -4.28 13.40 4.14
CA LYS A 280 -3.52 12.14 4.16
C LYS A 280 -2.49 12.16 3.04
N ALA A 281 -1.27 11.71 3.35
CA ALA A 281 -0.18 11.57 2.39
C ALA A 281 0.20 10.09 2.27
N PHE A 282 -0.24 9.45 1.19
CA PHE A 282 0.03 8.06 0.87
C PHE A 282 1.37 7.93 0.12
N TRP A 283 1.94 6.72 0.07
CA TRP A 283 3.19 6.51 -0.65
C TRP A 283 3.16 6.93 -2.13
N PHE A 284 2.03 6.76 -2.82
CA PHE A 284 1.89 7.08 -4.25
C PHE A 284 1.78 8.58 -4.54
N ASP A 285 1.60 9.43 -3.52
CA ASP A 285 1.61 10.89 -3.66
C ASP A 285 3.04 11.47 -3.83
N PHE A 286 4.07 10.64 -3.61
CA PHE A 286 5.48 11.03 -3.68
C PHE A 286 6.12 10.61 -5.01
N PRO A 287 6.67 11.55 -5.79
CA PRO A 287 7.38 11.24 -7.04
C PRO A 287 8.46 10.17 -6.86
N GLY A 288 8.53 9.22 -7.80
CA GLY A 288 9.50 8.11 -7.79
C GLY A 288 9.04 6.85 -7.04
N ARG A 289 8.02 6.91 -6.17
CA ARG A 289 7.47 5.70 -5.53
C ARG A 289 6.50 4.99 -6.48
N THR A 290 6.98 3.96 -7.16
CA THR A 290 6.20 3.13 -8.10
C THR A 290 5.68 1.84 -7.45
N GLU A 291 4.83 1.08 -8.14
CA GLU A 291 4.43 -0.25 -7.66
C GLU A 291 5.64 -1.20 -7.48
N ALA A 292 6.71 -1.03 -8.28
CA ALA A 292 7.96 -1.77 -8.10
C ALA A 292 8.72 -1.37 -6.81
N TRP A 293 8.66 -0.09 -6.42
CA TRP A 293 9.15 0.34 -5.10
C TRP A 293 8.32 -0.28 -3.98
N LYS A 294 6.98 -0.30 -4.12
CA LYS A 294 6.09 -0.97 -3.15
C LYS A 294 6.39 -2.46 -3.01
N ASP A 295 6.58 -3.19 -4.11
CA ASP A 295 6.93 -4.60 -4.08
C ASP A 295 8.32 -4.83 -3.44
N ALA A 296 9.27 -3.90 -3.62
CA ALA A 296 10.57 -3.93 -2.95
C ALA A 296 10.44 -3.71 -1.43
N GLU A 297 9.69 -2.70 -0.97
CA GLU A 297 9.42 -2.48 0.46
C GLU A 297 8.68 -3.67 1.10
N LEU A 298 7.68 -4.22 0.42
CA LEU A 298 6.96 -5.42 0.87
C LEU A 298 7.82 -6.69 0.93
N SER A 299 9.02 -6.68 0.33
CA SER A 299 10.02 -7.75 0.51
C SER A 299 10.81 -7.62 1.82
N THR A 300 10.91 -6.42 2.39
CA THR A 300 11.68 -6.12 3.62
C THR A 300 10.80 -6.00 4.86
N MET A 301 9.53 -5.61 4.73
CA MET A 301 8.60 -5.43 5.84
C MET A 301 7.27 -6.17 5.67
N SER A 302 6.52 -6.30 6.78
CA SER A 302 5.20 -6.94 6.73
C SER A 302 4.17 -6.06 6.00
N TYR A 303 3.18 -6.70 5.36
CA TYR A 303 2.08 -5.98 4.71
C TYR A 303 1.31 -5.08 5.69
N ASP A 304 1.11 -5.51 6.94
CA ASP A 304 0.53 -4.70 8.01
C ASP A 304 1.37 -3.43 8.25
N THR A 305 2.69 -3.57 8.42
CA THR A 305 3.62 -2.43 8.60
C THR A 305 3.52 -1.48 7.41
N PHE A 306 3.60 -1.99 6.18
CA PHE A 306 3.46 -1.17 4.98
C PHE A 306 2.11 -0.44 4.95
N THR A 307 1.02 -1.12 5.28
CA THR A 307 -0.34 -0.58 5.25
C THR A 307 -0.58 0.48 6.34
N GLN A 308 0.12 0.37 7.47
CA GLN A 308 0.10 1.35 8.54
C GLN A 308 0.94 2.59 8.20
N GLU A 309 2.22 2.39 7.86
CA GLU A 309 3.19 3.48 7.67
C GLU A 309 3.01 4.22 6.33
N TYR A 310 2.64 3.51 5.25
CA TYR A 310 2.60 4.05 3.89
C TYR A 310 1.19 4.18 3.28
N GLU A 311 0.21 3.42 3.76
CA GLU A 311 -1.19 3.53 3.33
C GLU A 311 -2.11 4.19 4.38
N CYS A 312 -1.52 4.72 5.46
CA CYS A 312 -2.20 5.46 6.52
C CYS A 312 -3.48 4.78 7.05
N ARG A 313 -3.47 3.45 7.22
CA ARG A 313 -4.63 2.72 7.77
C ARG A 313 -4.47 2.39 9.23
N PHE A 314 -5.56 2.55 9.98
CA PHE A 314 -5.64 2.06 11.35
C PHE A 314 -5.80 0.52 11.36
N LEU A 315 -4.82 -0.16 11.95
CA LEU A 315 -4.88 -1.59 12.22
C LEU A 315 -5.57 -1.85 13.57
N ASN A 316 -6.37 -2.91 13.63
CA ASN A 316 -7.14 -3.25 14.83
C ASN A 316 -6.34 -4.26 15.69
N ASN A 317 -5.93 -3.85 16.89
CA ASN A 317 -5.15 -4.72 17.80
C ASN A 317 -5.99 -5.85 18.44
N SER A 318 -7.31 -5.87 18.23
CA SER A 318 -8.22 -6.90 18.72
C SER A 318 -8.11 -8.25 17.98
N GLY A 319 -7.27 -8.32 16.95
CA GLY A 319 -7.18 -9.47 16.04
C GLY A 319 -8.31 -9.50 15.01
N SER A 320 -9.51 -9.04 15.32
CA SER A 320 -10.61 -8.95 14.35
C SER A 320 -10.35 -7.84 13.32
N PRO A 321 -10.50 -8.10 12.01
CA PRO A 321 -10.31 -7.08 10.99
C PRO A 321 -11.45 -6.04 10.94
N PHE A 322 -12.52 -6.22 11.73
CA PHE A 322 -13.77 -5.45 11.66
C PHE A 322 -14.09 -4.70 12.97
N ASP A 323 -14.71 -3.52 12.85
CA ASP A 323 -15.26 -2.75 13.98
C ASP A 323 -16.57 -3.40 14.49
N PRO A 324 -16.72 -3.69 15.81
CA PRO A 324 -17.98 -4.13 16.41
C PRO A 324 -19.22 -3.34 15.99
N ASN A 325 -19.11 -2.01 15.81
CA ASN A 325 -20.25 -1.15 15.43
C ASN A 325 -20.75 -1.41 14.00
N MET A 326 -19.93 -2.02 13.14
CA MET A 326 -20.29 -2.36 11.76
C MET A 326 -21.37 -3.45 11.71
N PHE A 327 -21.36 -4.38 12.66
CA PHE A 327 -22.32 -5.49 12.67
C PHE A 327 -23.76 -5.04 12.96
N ASP A 328 -23.94 -3.93 13.66
CA ASP A 328 -25.26 -3.31 13.88
C ASP A 328 -25.86 -2.78 12.56
N LYS A 329 -25.02 -2.36 11.61
CA LYS A 329 -25.48 -2.01 10.25
C LYS A 329 -25.99 -3.26 9.53
N PHE A 330 -25.21 -4.34 9.50
CA PHE A 330 -25.64 -5.60 8.90
C PHE A 330 -26.95 -6.12 9.50
N THR A 331 -27.08 -6.11 10.83
CA THR A 331 -28.31 -6.55 11.52
C THR A 331 -29.54 -5.71 11.12
N LYS A 332 -29.38 -4.41 10.82
CA LYS A 332 -30.45 -3.53 10.33
C LYS A 332 -30.74 -3.69 8.84
N GLU A 333 -29.78 -4.17 8.05
CA GLU A 333 -29.89 -4.40 6.60
C GLU A 333 -30.32 -5.82 6.24
N LEU A 334 -30.52 -6.71 7.23
CA LEU A 334 -31.05 -8.05 7.04
C LEU A 334 -32.41 -8.01 6.33
N ILE A 335 -32.53 -8.83 5.27
CA ILE A 335 -33.79 -9.13 4.59
C ILE A 335 -34.03 -10.64 4.63
N GLU A 336 -35.30 -11.04 4.70
CA GLU A 336 -35.66 -12.45 4.61
C GLU A 336 -35.40 -12.98 3.19
N PRO A 337 -34.99 -14.25 3.03
CA PRO A 337 -34.73 -14.85 1.74
C PRO A 337 -36.03 -14.98 0.92
N LEU A 338 -35.92 -14.74 -0.38
CA LEU A 338 -37.01 -14.94 -1.35
C LEU A 338 -37.35 -16.43 -1.49
N ASN A 339 -36.32 -17.28 -1.49
CA ASN A 339 -36.44 -18.73 -1.55
C ASN A 339 -35.40 -19.40 -0.64
N ILE A 340 -35.82 -20.49 0.00
CA ILE A 340 -34.94 -21.43 0.70
C ILE A 340 -35.16 -22.79 0.03
N LEU A 341 -34.10 -23.40 -0.49
CA LEU A 341 -34.10 -24.66 -1.24
C LEU A 341 -33.11 -25.65 -0.60
N GLU A 342 -33.16 -26.91 -1.05
CA GLU A 342 -32.28 -28.00 -0.61
C GLU A 342 -32.21 -28.13 0.92
N ASP A 343 -33.37 -28.26 1.56
CA ASP A 343 -33.55 -28.46 3.01
C ASP A 343 -32.86 -27.41 3.90
N GLY A 344 -32.76 -26.17 3.40
CA GLY A 344 -32.10 -25.08 4.12
C GLY A 344 -30.59 -25.02 3.89
N ASN A 345 -30.08 -25.63 2.82
CA ASN A 345 -28.69 -25.45 2.39
C ASN A 345 -28.52 -24.31 1.39
N TYR A 346 -29.54 -24.00 0.57
CA TYR A 346 -29.50 -22.96 -0.46
C TYR A 346 -30.46 -21.79 -0.14
N TYR A 347 -29.92 -20.59 0.03
CA TYR A 347 -30.67 -19.35 0.26
C TYR A 347 -30.52 -18.42 -0.94
N ILE A 348 -31.62 -17.83 -1.37
CA ILE A 348 -31.70 -16.86 -2.48
C ILE A 348 -32.44 -15.62 -1.99
N TRP A 349 -31.81 -14.45 -2.06
CA TRP A 349 -32.39 -13.16 -1.63
C TRP A 349 -32.89 -12.29 -2.78
N LYS A 350 -32.32 -12.48 -3.99
CA LYS A 350 -32.72 -11.76 -5.22
C LYS A 350 -32.86 -12.77 -6.35
N LYS A 351 -33.63 -12.43 -7.39
CA LYS A 351 -33.69 -13.27 -8.61
C LYS A 351 -32.42 -13.05 -9.45
N PRO A 352 -31.89 -14.08 -10.14
CA PRO A 352 -30.86 -13.92 -11.16
C PRO A 352 -31.36 -13.03 -12.31
N ASP A 353 -30.46 -12.19 -12.84
CA ASP A 353 -30.74 -11.20 -13.88
C ASP A 353 -29.55 -11.20 -14.87
N SER A 354 -29.84 -11.32 -16.17
CA SER A 354 -28.81 -11.40 -17.21
C SER A 354 -28.01 -10.10 -17.39
N GLU A 355 -28.61 -8.95 -17.08
CA GLU A 355 -27.97 -7.64 -17.26
C GLU A 355 -26.91 -7.37 -16.21
N LYS A 356 -27.04 -8.02 -15.04
CA LYS A 356 -26.14 -7.84 -13.89
C LYS A 356 -24.78 -8.51 -14.06
N ILE A 357 -23.87 -8.15 -13.16
CA ILE A 357 -22.51 -8.68 -13.06
C ILE A 357 -22.40 -9.38 -11.70
N TYR A 358 -22.17 -10.69 -11.72
CA TYR A 358 -22.09 -11.52 -10.52
C TYR A 358 -20.68 -12.07 -10.28
N THR A 359 -20.29 -12.16 -9.02
CA THR A 359 -19.11 -12.92 -8.55
C THR A 359 -19.56 -14.13 -7.74
N MET A 360 -18.77 -15.20 -7.79
CA MET A 360 -18.98 -16.42 -7.02
C MET A 360 -17.67 -16.79 -6.32
N GLY A 361 -17.67 -16.74 -5.00
CA GLY A 361 -16.60 -17.29 -4.18
C GLY A 361 -16.98 -18.68 -3.71
N VAL A 362 -16.03 -19.61 -3.77
CA VAL A 362 -16.20 -21.00 -3.35
C VAL A 362 -15.08 -21.36 -2.39
N ASP A 363 -15.47 -21.81 -1.21
CA ASP A 363 -14.58 -22.52 -0.27
C ASP A 363 -15.02 -23.99 -0.16
N THR A 364 -14.07 -24.89 0.03
CA THR A 364 -14.27 -26.34 -0.12
C THR A 364 -13.72 -27.10 1.08
N SER A 365 -14.57 -27.88 1.73
CA SER A 365 -14.22 -28.84 2.77
C SER A 365 -14.24 -30.30 2.25
N GLU A 366 -13.85 -31.26 3.10
CA GLU A 366 -13.85 -32.68 2.73
C GLU A 366 -15.24 -33.35 2.82
N GLY A 367 -16.26 -32.67 3.35
CA GLY A 367 -17.61 -33.22 3.49
C GLY A 367 -17.81 -34.19 4.67
N VAL A 368 -16.92 -34.16 5.66
CA VAL A 368 -16.90 -35.09 6.82
C VAL A 368 -17.69 -34.60 8.05
N GLY A 369 -18.53 -33.59 7.90
CA GLY A 369 -19.37 -33.03 8.97
C GLY A 369 -18.67 -32.05 9.92
N GLN A 370 -17.42 -31.68 9.65
CA GLN A 370 -16.67 -30.66 10.40
C GLN A 370 -16.84 -29.29 9.72
N ASP A 371 -15.98 -28.97 8.75
CA ASP A 371 -16.00 -27.70 8.02
C ASP A 371 -17.01 -27.72 6.86
N TYR A 372 -17.52 -26.55 6.48
CA TYR A 372 -18.50 -26.36 5.42
C TYR A 372 -17.84 -26.11 4.06
N SER A 373 -18.39 -26.74 3.02
CA SER A 373 -18.21 -26.33 1.64
C SER A 373 -19.25 -25.25 1.32
N VAL A 374 -18.80 -24.05 0.95
CA VAL A 374 -19.64 -22.85 0.85
C VAL A 374 -19.49 -22.19 -0.51
N ILE A 375 -20.62 -21.71 -1.06
CA ILE A 375 -20.70 -20.92 -2.29
C ILE A 375 -21.39 -19.60 -1.95
N GLN A 376 -20.76 -18.48 -2.25
CA GLN A 376 -21.29 -17.13 -2.01
C GLN A 376 -21.38 -16.33 -3.32
N ILE A 377 -22.57 -15.82 -3.63
CA ILE A 377 -22.81 -15.05 -4.85
C ILE A 377 -23.16 -13.61 -4.50
N PHE A 378 -22.45 -12.67 -5.14
CA PHE A 378 -22.65 -11.24 -4.97
C PHE A 378 -22.97 -10.58 -6.32
N ASP A 379 -23.94 -9.66 -6.30
CA ASP A 379 -24.14 -8.66 -7.34
C ASP A 379 -23.12 -7.54 -7.12
N ILE A 380 -22.23 -7.35 -8.10
CA ILE A 380 -21.19 -6.31 -8.09
C ILE A 380 -21.45 -5.23 -9.14
N THR A 381 -22.62 -5.24 -9.80
CA THR A 381 -22.94 -4.35 -10.94
C THR A 381 -22.70 -2.87 -10.61
N ASP A 382 -23.02 -2.47 -9.38
CA ASP A 382 -22.59 -1.22 -8.77
C ASP A 382 -21.52 -1.53 -7.69
N PRO A 383 -20.24 -1.18 -7.91
CA PRO A 383 -19.18 -1.35 -6.91
C PRO A 383 -19.39 -0.55 -5.62
N LEU A 384 -20.29 0.45 -5.63
CA LEU A 384 -20.68 1.23 -4.45
C LEU A 384 -21.87 0.63 -3.69
N ASN A 385 -22.54 -0.37 -4.26
CA ASN A 385 -23.67 -1.08 -3.67
C ASN A 385 -23.62 -2.57 -4.03
N ILE A 386 -22.66 -3.28 -3.44
CA ILE A 386 -22.44 -4.71 -3.63
C ILE A 386 -23.42 -5.48 -2.73
N GLU A 387 -24.24 -6.37 -3.29
CA GLU A 387 -25.27 -7.12 -2.52
C GLU A 387 -25.06 -8.63 -2.59
N GLN A 388 -25.13 -9.31 -1.44
CA GLN A 388 -25.24 -10.77 -1.41
C GLN A 388 -26.58 -11.20 -2.02
N VAL A 389 -26.56 -12.07 -3.02
CA VAL A 389 -27.78 -12.48 -3.74
C VAL A 389 -28.14 -13.95 -3.53
N ALA A 390 -27.15 -14.80 -3.24
CA ALA A 390 -27.34 -16.21 -2.91
C ALA A 390 -26.20 -16.79 -2.07
N ARG A 391 -26.52 -17.80 -1.25
CA ARG A 391 -25.55 -18.61 -0.47
C ARG A 391 -25.97 -20.08 -0.50
N TYR A 392 -25.03 -20.96 -0.83
CA TYR A 392 -25.15 -22.41 -0.61
C TYR A 392 -24.10 -22.86 0.41
N SER A 393 -24.46 -23.75 1.33
CA SER A 393 -23.53 -24.29 2.33
C SER A 393 -23.89 -25.73 2.68
N THR A 394 -22.92 -26.63 2.73
CA THR A 394 -23.10 -28.01 3.21
C THR A 394 -21.81 -28.52 3.84
N ASN A 395 -21.89 -29.36 4.87
CA ASN A 395 -20.73 -30.02 5.49
C ASN A 395 -20.71 -31.55 5.31
N THR A 396 -21.68 -32.12 4.59
CA THR A 396 -21.84 -33.58 4.40
C THR A 396 -21.72 -34.05 2.95
N MET A 397 -21.55 -33.14 1.99
CA MET A 397 -21.44 -33.45 0.56
C MET A 397 -19.99 -33.75 0.18
N ASP A 398 -19.77 -34.85 -0.55
CA ASP A 398 -18.43 -35.18 -1.06
C ASP A 398 -17.96 -34.18 -2.14
N ILE A 399 -16.65 -34.05 -2.27
CA ILE A 399 -15.96 -33.08 -3.15
C ILE A 399 -16.39 -33.23 -4.63
N THR A 400 -16.65 -34.47 -5.08
CA THR A 400 -16.99 -34.77 -6.49
C THR A 400 -18.41 -34.30 -6.82
N THR A 401 -19.34 -34.48 -5.88
CA THR A 401 -20.71 -33.99 -5.95
C THR A 401 -20.76 -32.47 -5.73
N PHE A 402 -19.97 -31.94 -4.79
CA PHE A 402 -19.89 -30.50 -4.54
C PHE A 402 -19.41 -29.74 -5.79
N ALA A 403 -18.37 -30.21 -6.49
CA ALA A 403 -17.95 -29.62 -7.76
C ALA A 403 -19.07 -29.61 -8.83
N ALA A 404 -19.94 -30.62 -8.83
CA ALA A 404 -21.10 -30.68 -9.71
C ALA A 404 -22.21 -29.69 -9.31
N LYS A 405 -22.39 -29.45 -8.00
CA LYS A 405 -23.32 -28.46 -7.42
C LYS A 405 -22.83 -27.02 -7.64
N VAL A 406 -21.53 -26.74 -7.53
CA VAL A 406 -20.91 -25.45 -7.90
C VAL A 406 -21.25 -25.08 -9.34
N LEU A 407 -21.06 -26.01 -10.29
CA LEU A 407 -21.38 -25.78 -11.69
C LEU A 407 -22.88 -25.57 -11.94
N GLU A 408 -23.74 -26.33 -11.24
CA GLU A 408 -25.19 -26.21 -11.33
C GLU A 408 -25.66 -24.82 -10.90
N ILE A 409 -25.23 -24.35 -9.73
CA ILE A 409 -25.54 -23.02 -9.21
C ILE A 409 -24.93 -21.95 -10.12
N ALA A 410 -23.70 -22.12 -10.61
CA ALA A 410 -23.09 -21.14 -11.52
C ALA A 410 -23.90 -20.95 -12.81
N LYS A 411 -24.51 -22.01 -13.35
CA LYS A 411 -25.43 -21.92 -14.50
C LYS A 411 -26.73 -21.18 -14.19
N GLN A 412 -27.24 -21.24 -12.95
CA GLN A 412 -28.42 -20.48 -12.53
C GLN A 412 -28.15 -18.95 -12.48
N TRP A 413 -26.88 -18.56 -12.27
CA TRP A 413 -26.45 -17.16 -12.09
C TRP A 413 -25.66 -16.61 -13.29
N TYR A 414 -25.95 -17.09 -14.51
CA TYR A 414 -25.33 -16.64 -15.76
C TYR A 414 -23.79 -16.78 -15.78
N SER A 415 -23.26 -17.83 -15.15
CA SER A 415 -21.83 -18.13 -15.00
C SER A 415 -21.04 -16.93 -14.42
N PRO A 416 -21.17 -16.64 -13.10
CA PRO A 416 -20.46 -15.55 -12.43
C PRO A 416 -18.94 -15.63 -12.58
N ILE A 417 -18.23 -14.52 -12.32
CA ILE A 417 -16.77 -14.55 -12.17
C ILE A 417 -16.44 -15.39 -10.94
N MET A 418 -15.74 -16.51 -11.15
CA MET A 418 -15.60 -17.58 -10.15
C MET A 418 -14.20 -17.61 -9.54
N SER A 419 -14.15 -17.49 -8.22
CA SER A 419 -12.97 -17.67 -7.38
C SER A 419 -13.13 -18.94 -6.56
N VAL A 420 -12.19 -19.89 -6.71
CA VAL A 420 -12.17 -21.13 -5.91
C VAL A 420 -10.81 -21.26 -5.26
N GLU A 421 -10.78 -21.52 -3.95
CA GLU A 421 -9.55 -21.87 -3.23
C GLU A 421 -9.02 -23.24 -3.69
N ARG A 422 -7.76 -23.29 -4.11
CA ARG A 422 -7.12 -24.52 -4.65
C ARG A 422 -6.44 -25.36 -3.55
N ASN A 423 -6.62 -25.06 -2.28
CA ASN A 423 -5.99 -25.81 -1.19
C ASN A 423 -6.73 -27.12 -0.90
N GLY A 424 -5.96 -28.18 -0.60
CA GLY A 424 -6.49 -29.50 -0.26
C GLY A 424 -7.59 -30.00 -1.21
N PRO A 425 -8.83 -30.22 -0.72
CA PRO A 425 -9.94 -30.73 -1.53
C PRO A 425 -10.34 -29.81 -2.69
N GLY A 426 -10.14 -28.49 -2.54
CA GLY A 426 -10.47 -27.49 -3.56
C GLY A 426 -9.69 -27.67 -4.88
N ALA A 427 -8.53 -28.33 -4.86
CA ALA A 427 -7.78 -28.64 -6.07
C ALA A 427 -8.58 -29.50 -7.07
N HIS A 428 -9.35 -30.47 -6.58
CA HIS A 428 -10.20 -31.33 -7.42
C HIS A 428 -11.39 -30.55 -8.01
N VAL A 429 -12.01 -29.68 -7.19
CA VAL A 429 -13.08 -28.77 -7.62
C VAL A 429 -12.59 -27.86 -8.75
N CYS A 430 -11.42 -27.25 -8.58
CA CYS A 430 -10.79 -26.41 -9.61
C CYS A 430 -10.50 -27.16 -10.91
N GLU A 431 -9.95 -28.38 -10.85
CA GLU A 431 -9.63 -29.16 -12.05
C GLU A 431 -10.89 -29.58 -12.81
N LYS A 432 -11.92 -30.02 -12.09
CA LYS A 432 -13.21 -30.41 -12.69
C LYS A 432 -13.93 -29.23 -13.32
N LEU A 433 -13.94 -28.06 -12.68
CA LEU A 433 -14.58 -26.86 -13.24
C LEU A 433 -13.79 -26.29 -14.42
N PHE A 434 -12.45 -26.22 -14.32
CA PHE A 434 -11.61 -25.58 -15.34
C PHE A 434 -11.29 -26.49 -16.53
N TYR A 435 -10.83 -27.73 -16.31
CA TYR A 435 -10.39 -28.61 -17.40
C TYR A 435 -11.50 -29.49 -17.99
N GLU A 436 -12.36 -30.08 -17.15
CA GLU A 436 -13.45 -30.94 -17.65
C GLU A 436 -14.62 -30.10 -18.18
N ASN A 437 -15.05 -29.09 -17.42
CA ASN A 437 -16.22 -28.28 -17.73
C ASN A 437 -15.90 -26.96 -18.45
N ASN A 438 -14.62 -26.60 -18.62
CA ASN A 438 -14.16 -25.42 -19.37
C ASN A 438 -14.78 -24.08 -18.89
N TYR A 439 -14.82 -23.86 -17.56
CA TYR A 439 -15.45 -22.67 -16.97
C TYR A 439 -14.85 -21.34 -17.49
N PRO A 440 -15.64 -20.46 -18.14
CA PRO A 440 -15.10 -19.36 -18.94
C PRO A 440 -14.53 -18.21 -18.12
N ARG A 441 -15.08 -17.97 -16.91
CA ARG A 441 -14.72 -16.83 -16.05
C ARG A 441 -14.09 -17.29 -14.74
N PHE A 442 -13.13 -18.21 -14.83
CA PHE A 442 -12.44 -18.81 -13.68
C PHE A 442 -11.17 -18.02 -13.32
N ILE A 443 -11.01 -17.65 -12.04
CA ILE A 443 -9.85 -16.91 -11.54
C ILE A 443 -8.68 -17.85 -11.24
N ASN A 444 -7.54 -17.57 -11.88
CA ASN A 444 -6.27 -18.25 -11.67
C ASN A 444 -5.28 -17.26 -11.05
N PHE A 445 -4.86 -17.48 -9.79
CA PHE A 445 -4.00 -16.55 -9.05
C PHE A 445 -3.03 -17.28 -8.11
N GLY A 446 -1.88 -16.66 -7.81
CA GLY A 446 -0.88 -17.23 -6.90
C GLY A 446 0.03 -18.30 -7.51
N SER A 447 -0.29 -18.83 -8.70
CA SER A 447 0.68 -19.59 -9.49
C SER A 447 1.77 -18.64 -10.01
N GLY A 448 3.01 -18.81 -9.56
CA GLY A 448 4.22 -18.18 -10.14
C GLY A 448 4.56 -18.68 -11.56
N TYR A 449 3.53 -19.11 -12.31
CA TYR A 449 3.54 -19.72 -13.62
C TYR A 449 2.57 -18.95 -14.50
N GLY A 450 2.98 -17.77 -14.94
CA GLY A 450 2.28 -17.05 -16.00
C GLY A 450 2.47 -17.73 -17.36
N PRO A 451 1.70 -17.33 -18.38
CA PRO A 451 1.88 -17.82 -19.75
C PRO A 451 3.26 -17.50 -20.36
N GLN A 452 4.11 -16.74 -19.67
CA GLN A 452 5.48 -16.41 -20.09
C GLN A 452 6.55 -17.45 -19.70
N THR A 453 6.21 -18.54 -18.99
CA THR A 453 7.17 -19.62 -18.68
C THR A 453 6.91 -20.85 -19.56
N PRO A 454 7.72 -21.11 -20.61
CA PRO A 454 7.47 -22.24 -21.51
C PRO A 454 7.51 -23.58 -20.79
N GLY A 455 6.48 -24.42 -21.00
CA GLY A 455 6.50 -25.84 -20.61
C GLY A 455 5.93 -26.20 -19.24
N ARG A 456 5.35 -25.28 -18.45
CA ARG A 456 4.60 -25.62 -17.21
C ARG A 456 3.12 -25.30 -17.32
N LYS A 457 2.27 -26.22 -16.84
CA LYS A 457 0.80 -26.04 -16.83
C LYS A 457 0.40 -24.95 -15.85
N VAL A 458 -0.49 -24.06 -16.26
CA VAL A 458 -1.22 -23.16 -15.34
C VAL A 458 -2.07 -24.02 -14.40
N LEU A 459 -1.93 -23.82 -13.09
CA LEU A 459 -2.74 -24.50 -12.08
C LEU A 459 -4.01 -23.67 -11.86
N PRO A 460 -5.22 -24.23 -12.10
CA PRO A 460 -6.44 -23.44 -12.00
C PRO A 460 -6.85 -23.18 -10.55
N GLY A 461 -7.35 -21.98 -10.28
CA GLY A 461 -7.84 -21.53 -8.97
C GLY A 461 -6.92 -20.54 -8.27
N ILE A 462 -7.30 -20.16 -7.05
CA ILE A 462 -6.48 -19.31 -6.17
C ILE A 462 -5.57 -20.21 -5.34
N ILE A 463 -4.25 -20.07 -5.53
CA ILE A 463 -3.25 -20.77 -4.72
C ILE A 463 -2.97 -19.94 -3.46
N THR A 464 -3.51 -20.40 -2.33
CA THR A 464 -3.44 -19.69 -1.06
C THR A 464 -2.21 -20.06 -0.24
N ASN A 465 -1.23 -19.16 -0.26
CA ASN A 465 -0.17 -19.06 0.73
C ASN A 465 -0.51 -17.91 1.72
N ARG A 466 0.35 -17.67 2.71
CA ARG A 466 0.13 -16.61 3.74
C ARG A 466 -0.05 -15.21 3.14
N VAL A 467 0.69 -14.89 2.08
CA VAL A 467 0.61 -13.60 1.39
C VAL A 467 -0.71 -13.49 0.64
N THR A 468 -1.09 -14.47 -0.18
CA THR A 468 -2.37 -14.46 -0.91
C THR A 468 -3.59 -14.45 0.00
N LYS A 469 -3.59 -15.20 1.13
CA LYS A 469 -4.69 -15.12 2.11
C LYS A 469 -4.77 -13.72 2.72
N SER A 470 -3.63 -13.09 2.99
CA SER A 470 -3.60 -11.72 3.51
C SER A 470 -4.03 -10.67 2.47
N GLU A 471 -3.59 -10.77 1.20
CA GLU A 471 -4.08 -9.91 0.10
C GLU A 471 -5.60 -10.01 -0.04
N GLY A 472 -6.15 -11.23 -0.01
CA GLY A 472 -7.59 -11.47 -0.08
C GLY A 472 -8.37 -10.89 1.10
N VAL A 473 -7.92 -11.15 2.34
CA VAL A 473 -8.58 -10.62 3.54
C VAL A 473 -8.51 -9.09 3.59
N HIS A 474 -7.40 -8.47 3.17
CA HIS A 474 -7.30 -7.01 3.08
C HIS A 474 -8.21 -6.42 2.00
N ASN A 475 -8.35 -7.08 0.85
CA ASN A 475 -9.30 -6.70 -0.19
C ASN A 475 -10.76 -6.83 0.32
N MET A 476 -11.11 -7.93 0.99
CA MET A 476 -12.42 -8.11 1.64
C MET A 476 -12.69 -7.03 2.68
N LYS A 477 -11.76 -6.81 3.63
CA LYS A 477 -11.85 -5.78 4.66
C LYS A 477 -12.10 -4.41 4.04
N TYR A 478 -11.41 -4.09 2.95
CA TYR A 478 -11.53 -2.79 2.30
C TYR A 478 -12.97 -2.48 1.84
N TYR A 479 -13.60 -3.37 1.08
CA TYR A 479 -14.98 -3.16 0.61
C TYR A 479 -16.01 -3.20 1.76
N ILE A 480 -15.81 -4.07 2.74
CA ILE A 480 -16.73 -4.26 3.88
C ILE A 480 -16.61 -3.12 4.92
N HIS A 481 -15.41 -2.84 5.41
CA HIS A 481 -15.15 -1.97 6.55
C HIS A 481 -14.84 -0.53 6.14
N ASP A 482 -13.85 -0.36 5.25
CA ASP A 482 -13.29 0.96 4.91
C ASP A 482 -14.24 1.72 3.96
N ARG A 483 -14.96 0.99 3.09
CA ARG A 483 -15.94 1.56 2.15
C ARG A 483 -17.39 1.37 2.56
N ARG A 484 -17.72 0.32 3.33
CA ARG A 484 -19.08 0.01 3.81
C ARG A 484 -20.12 -0.19 2.69
N VAL A 485 -19.66 -0.65 1.53
CA VAL A 485 -20.46 -0.81 0.29
C VAL A 485 -21.05 -2.21 0.10
N VAL A 486 -20.64 -3.18 0.92
CA VAL A 486 -21.10 -4.58 0.85
C VAL A 486 -22.27 -4.81 1.81
N LYS A 487 -23.40 -5.33 1.30
CA LYS A 487 -24.52 -5.83 2.09
C LYS A 487 -24.48 -7.35 2.19
N ILE A 488 -24.63 -7.85 3.41
CA ILE A 488 -24.63 -9.29 3.73
C ILE A 488 -25.96 -9.59 4.42
N TYR A 489 -26.68 -10.59 3.91
CA TYR A 489 -28.00 -11.01 4.41
C TYR A 489 -27.95 -12.38 5.12
N ASP A 490 -26.90 -13.15 4.88
CA ASP A 490 -26.68 -14.45 5.51
C ASP A 490 -26.23 -14.32 6.97
N LYS A 491 -27.08 -14.80 7.88
CA LYS A 491 -26.85 -14.75 9.34
C LYS A 491 -25.57 -15.51 9.74
N LYS A 492 -25.29 -16.68 9.14
CA LYS A 492 -24.06 -17.46 9.40
C LYS A 492 -22.80 -16.69 9.03
N THR A 493 -22.76 -16.11 7.81
CA THR A 493 -21.65 -15.26 7.37
C THR A 493 -21.39 -14.10 8.34
N ILE A 494 -22.45 -13.44 8.85
CA ILE A 494 -22.32 -12.36 9.83
C ILE A 494 -21.79 -12.86 11.19
N GLU A 495 -22.22 -14.03 11.64
CA GLU A 495 -21.75 -14.67 12.88
C GLU A 495 -20.27 -15.05 12.81
N GLU A 496 -19.83 -15.70 11.73
CA GLU A 496 -18.41 -16.02 11.52
C GLU A 496 -17.55 -14.77 11.35
N LEU A 497 -18.03 -13.72 10.68
CA LEU A 497 -17.31 -12.44 10.58
C LEU A 497 -17.03 -11.80 11.95
N ARG A 498 -17.89 -12.00 12.96
CA ARG A 498 -17.67 -11.52 14.34
C ARG A 498 -16.52 -12.26 15.04
N THR A 499 -16.28 -13.52 14.69
CA THR A 499 -15.25 -14.38 15.31
C THR A 499 -14.00 -14.56 14.45
N PHE A 500 -14.00 -14.04 13.22
CA PHE A 500 -12.84 -14.02 12.34
C PHE A 500 -11.72 -13.11 12.89
N THR A 501 -10.50 -13.62 12.94
CA THR A 501 -9.37 -12.99 13.63
C THR A 501 -8.01 -13.26 12.98
N CYS A 502 -7.02 -12.46 13.36
CA CYS A 502 -5.61 -12.59 13.03
C CYS A 502 -4.86 -13.13 14.27
N ILE A 503 -4.31 -14.34 14.15
CA ILE A 503 -3.39 -14.91 15.15
C ILE A 503 -1.95 -14.65 14.71
N ARG A 504 -1.15 -14.04 15.59
CA ARG A 504 0.30 -13.93 15.43
C ARG A 504 0.99 -15.13 16.07
N ASN A 505 1.87 -15.81 15.32
CA ASN A 505 2.68 -16.88 15.87
C ASN A 505 3.95 -16.33 16.57
N GLN A 506 4.68 -17.21 17.28
CA GLN A 506 5.92 -16.85 17.99
C GLN A 506 7.01 -16.27 17.08
N SER A 507 6.97 -16.54 15.77
CA SER A 507 7.85 -15.98 14.75
C SER A 507 7.28 -14.71 14.09
N ASN A 508 6.36 -14.01 14.76
CA ASN A 508 5.68 -12.79 14.30
C ASN A 508 4.97 -12.90 12.93
N ASN A 509 4.68 -14.11 12.46
CA ASN A 509 3.88 -14.33 11.25
C ASN A 509 2.39 -14.29 11.59
N ILE A 510 1.61 -13.69 10.70
CA ILE A 510 0.15 -13.58 10.80
C ILE A 510 -0.53 -14.77 10.12
N ARG A 511 -1.58 -15.31 10.75
CA ARG A 511 -2.56 -16.23 10.16
C ARG A 511 -3.97 -15.69 10.38
N TRP A 512 -4.74 -15.57 9.30
CA TRP A 512 -6.17 -15.29 9.35
C TRP A 512 -6.97 -16.60 9.49
N CYS A 513 -7.82 -16.68 10.51
CA CYS A 513 -8.69 -17.82 10.81
C CYS A 513 -9.83 -17.41 11.76
N ALA A 514 -10.79 -18.29 11.99
CA ALA A 514 -11.74 -18.14 13.10
C ALA A 514 -11.05 -18.21 14.48
N GLN A 515 -11.74 -17.72 15.51
CA GLN A 515 -11.42 -18.02 16.91
C GLN A 515 -11.58 -19.54 17.21
N PRO A 516 -10.86 -20.10 18.19
CA PRO A 516 -10.98 -21.51 18.55
C PRO A 516 -12.42 -21.91 18.87
N GLY A 517 -12.95 -22.92 18.17
CA GLY A 517 -14.33 -23.39 18.32
C GLY A 517 -15.36 -22.76 17.38
N PHE A 518 -14.93 -21.89 16.46
CA PHE A 518 -15.75 -21.29 15.39
C PHE A 518 -15.19 -21.67 14.01
N HIS A 519 -16.02 -21.51 12.96
CA HIS A 519 -15.65 -21.74 11.55
C HIS A 519 -15.33 -20.42 10.84
N ASP A 520 -14.55 -20.46 9.74
CA ASP A 520 -14.34 -19.33 8.82
C ASP A 520 -14.79 -19.59 7.37
N ASP A 521 -15.43 -20.72 7.08
CA ASP A 521 -15.75 -21.17 5.71
C ASP A 521 -16.65 -20.18 4.93
N HIS A 522 -17.66 -19.58 5.59
CA HIS A 522 -18.50 -18.57 4.95
C HIS A 522 -17.73 -17.27 4.75
N VAL A 523 -16.84 -16.90 5.68
CA VAL A 523 -15.96 -15.72 5.56
C VAL A 523 -14.95 -15.89 4.43
N LEU A 524 -14.40 -17.09 4.23
CA LEU A 524 -13.46 -17.38 3.15
C LEU A 524 -14.16 -17.40 1.79
N ALA A 525 -15.33 -18.03 1.68
CA ALA A 525 -16.11 -17.95 0.43
C ALA A 525 -16.54 -16.50 0.11
N LEU A 526 -16.86 -15.66 1.11
CA LEU A 526 -17.06 -14.21 0.94
C LEU A 526 -15.79 -13.50 0.46
N CYS A 527 -14.65 -13.77 1.10
CA CYS A 527 -13.34 -13.24 0.74
C CYS A 527 -13.00 -13.52 -0.73
N TRP A 528 -13.21 -14.77 -1.17
CA TRP A 528 -12.97 -15.20 -2.55
C TRP A 528 -13.94 -14.57 -3.55
N SER A 529 -15.21 -14.36 -3.18
CA SER A 529 -16.15 -13.67 -4.07
C SER A 529 -15.71 -12.22 -4.35
N LEU A 530 -15.32 -11.49 -3.30
CA LEU A 530 -14.80 -10.11 -3.43
C LEU A 530 -13.40 -10.05 -4.07
N PHE A 531 -12.64 -11.16 -4.12
CA PHE A 531 -11.33 -11.23 -4.77
C PHE A 531 -11.39 -10.95 -6.28
N ALA A 532 -12.55 -11.14 -6.92
CA ALA A 532 -12.75 -10.73 -8.32
C ALA A 532 -12.58 -9.22 -8.54
N LEU A 533 -12.80 -8.40 -7.50
CA LEU A 533 -12.57 -6.95 -7.52
C LEU A 533 -11.14 -6.55 -7.11
N TYR A 534 -10.24 -7.51 -6.86
CA TYR A 534 -8.85 -7.22 -6.50
C TYR A 534 -8.09 -6.59 -7.68
N LYS A 535 -7.27 -5.58 -7.41
CA LYS A 535 -6.60 -4.77 -8.46
C LYS A 535 -5.75 -5.56 -9.46
N LYS A 536 -5.18 -6.70 -9.06
CA LYS A 536 -4.39 -7.61 -9.94
C LYS A 536 -5.26 -8.57 -10.77
N VAL A 537 -6.56 -8.65 -10.49
CA VAL A 537 -7.53 -9.61 -11.07
C VAL A 537 -8.59 -8.91 -11.91
N ILE A 538 -9.15 -7.80 -11.41
CA ILE A 538 -10.37 -7.18 -11.95
C ILE A 538 -10.30 -6.88 -13.45
N ASN A 539 -9.19 -6.30 -13.92
CA ASN A 539 -9.00 -5.92 -15.32
C ASN A 539 -9.00 -7.13 -16.27
N ASN A 540 -8.78 -8.35 -15.79
CA ASN A 540 -8.81 -9.55 -16.63
C ASN A 540 -10.25 -9.90 -17.08
N TYR A 541 -11.25 -9.54 -16.27
CA TYR A 541 -12.65 -9.90 -16.49
C TYR A 541 -13.56 -8.68 -16.74
N LEU A 542 -13.21 -7.52 -16.19
CA LEU A 542 -14.03 -6.32 -16.22
C LEU A 542 -13.26 -5.13 -16.79
N ILE A 543 -13.99 -4.22 -17.44
CA ILE A 543 -13.49 -2.90 -17.82
C ILE A 543 -13.79 -1.95 -16.65
N VAL A 544 -12.79 -1.23 -16.16
CA VAL A 544 -12.96 -0.23 -15.10
C VAL A 544 -12.93 1.17 -15.74
N ASP A 545 -14.11 1.73 -15.99
CA ASP A 545 -14.29 3.00 -16.70
C ASP A 545 -13.83 4.21 -15.88
N LYS A 546 -14.11 4.18 -14.57
CA LYS A 546 -13.80 5.28 -13.66
C LYS A 546 -13.28 4.73 -12.34
N LYS A 547 -12.33 5.44 -11.74
CA LYS A 547 -11.84 5.17 -10.40
C LYS A 547 -11.91 6.39 -9.49
N ASP A 548 -11.86 6.16 -8.19
CA ASP A 548 -11.68 7.23 -7.19
C ASP A 548 -10.18 7.48 -6.91
N VAL A 549 -9.90 8.41 -5.98
CA VAL A 549 -8.54 8.76 -5.54
C VAL A 549 -7.78 7.60 -4.89
N ASN A 550 -8.49 6.55 -4.43
CA ASN A 550 -7.91 5.36 -3.82
C ASN A 550 -7.81 4.19 -4.81
N ASN A 551 -7.95 4.45 -6.12
CA ASN A 551 -7.87 3.45 -7.20
C ASN A 551 -9.02 2.40 -7.17
N ILE A 552 -10.14 2.70 -6.49
CA ILE A 552 -11.34 1.84 -6.45
C ILE A 552 -12.09 1.94 -7.79
N PRO A 553 -12.59 0.84 -8.37
CA PRO A 553 -13.59 0.88 -9.43
C PRO A 553 -14.86 1.63 -8.97
N LEU A 554 -15.18 2.77 -9.58
CA LEU A 554 -16.45 3.48 -9.38
C LEU A 554 -17.50 3.07 -10.41
N VAL A 555 -17.06 2.69 -11.61
CA VAL A 555 -17.91 2.24 -12.70
C VAL A 555 -17.20 1.05 -13.36
N ILE A 556 -17.91 -0.07 -13.48
CA ILE A 556 -17.44 -1.28 -14.16
C ILE A 556 -18.35 -1.63 -15.33
N LYS A 557 -17.78 -2.30 -16.33
CA LYS A 557 -18.51 -2.92 -17.45
C LYS A 557 -18.01 -4.34 -17.68
N LYS A 558 -18.89 -5.20 -18.22
CA LYS A 558 -18.52 -6.53 -18.71
C LYS A 558 -17.44 -6.37 -19.79
N ARG A 559 -16.31 -7.07 -19.66
CA ARG A 559 -15.27 -7.10 -20.72
C ARG A 559 -15.62 -8.08 -21.84
N TRP A 560 -16.57 -8.98 -21.57
CA TRP A 560 -17.13 -9.92 -22.52
C TRP A 560 -18.48 -9.40 -23.04
N GLU A 561 -18.71 -9.55 -24.34
CA GLU A 561 -20.08 -9.58 -24.88
C GLU A 561 -20.74 -10.90 -24.45
N MET A 562 -22.08 -10.98 -24.50
CA MET A 562 -22.78 -12.25 -24.32
C MET A 562 -22.57 -13.16 -25.54
N ASP A 563 -21.39 -13.79 -25.65
CA ASP A 563 -21.18 -14.87 -26.62
C ASP A 563 -22.02 -16.09 -26.21
N PRO A 564 -23.05 -16.47 -26.99
CA PRO A 564 -23.95 -17.57 -26.64
C PRO A 564 -23.21 -18.88 -26.35
N ARG A 565 -22.06 -19.10 -27.00
CA ARG A 565 -21.25 -20.32 -26.86
C ARG A 565 -20.53 -20.42 -25.51
N THR A 566 -20.37 -19.30 -24.81
CA THR A 566 -19.82 -19.24 -23.44
C THR A 566 -20.89 -18.98 -22.38
N ASP A 567 -22.09 -18.60 -22.80
CA ASP A 567 -23.26 -18.42 -21.95
C ASP A 567 -24.08 -19.71 -21.92
N TRP A 568 -23.63 -20.64 -21.09
CA TRP A 568 -24.29 -21.93 -20.91
C TRP A 568 -25.69 -21.84 -20.33
N ALA A 569 -26.04 -20.73 -19.67
CA ALA A 569 -27.40 -20.51 -19.19
C ALA A 569 -28.30 -20.25 -20.40
N ASN A 570 -27.97 -19.24 -21.21
CA ASN A 570 -28.79 -18.89 -22.37
C ASN A 570 -28.77 -19.95 -23.48
N THR A 571 -27.73 -20.77 -23.61
CA THR A 571 -27.74 -21.93 -24.54
C THR A 571 -28.63 -23.06 -24.00
N LEU A 572 -28.43 -23.51 -22.76
CA LEU A 572 -29.19 -24.62 -22.19
C LEU A 572 -30.70 -24.34 -22.12
N TYR A 573 -31.10 -23.10 -21.78
CA TYR A 573 -32.53 -22.77 -21.66
C TYR A 573 -33.19 -22.39 -22.99
N LYS A 574 -32.44 -21.99 -24.03
CA LYS A 574 -32.95 -21.96 -25.42
C LYS A 574 -33.16 -23.36 -25.98
N GLU A 575 -32.32 -24.33 -25.63
CA GLU A 575 -32.51 -25.74 -26.00
C GLU A 575 -33.70 -26.39 -25.28
N LEU A 576 -34.16 -25.83 -24.16
CA LEU A 576 -35.29 -26.30 -23.36
C LEU A 576 -36.59 -25.48 -23.54
N ASP A 577 -36.60 -24.48 -24.42
CA ASP A 577 -37.73 -23.59 -24.72
C ASP A 577 -38.36 -22.93 -23.46
N MET A 578 -37.51 -22.47 -22.53
CA MET A 578 -37.94 -21.87 -21.26
C MET A 578 -37.64 -20.35 -21.20
N GLU A 579 -38.64 -19.55 -20.82
CA GLU A 579 -38.52 -18.08 -20.75
C GLU A 579 -37.49 -17.56 -19.71
N SER A 580 -37.10 -18.36 -18.70
CA SER A 580 -36.13 -17.94 -17.68
C SER A 580 -35.47 -19.12 -16.96
N PRO A 581 -34.15 -19.04 -16.65
CA PRO A 581 -33.45 -19.99 -15.77
C PRO A 581 -34.12 -20.17 -14.39
N PHE A 582 -34.81 -19.12 -13.90
CA PHE A 582 -35.47 -19.12 -12.58
C PHE A 582 -36.68 -20.08 -12.52
N ILE A 583 -37.33 -20.36 -13.66
CA ILE A 583 -38.52 -21.22 -13.70
C ILE A 583 -38.14 -22.70 -13.58
N GLY A 584 -37.03 -23.13 -14.20
CA GLY A 584 -36.55 -24.51 -14.11
C GLY A 584 -36.13 -24.93 -12.70
N VAL A 585 -35.57 -24.00 -11.92
CA VAL A 585 -35.19 -24.22 -10.51
C VAL A 585 -36.43 -24.38 -9.62
N MET A 586 -37.48 -23.59 -9.87
CA MET A 586 -38.76 -23.71 -9.15
C MET A 586 -39.53 -25.01 -9.45
N ALA A 587 -39.18 -25.73 -10.52
CA ALA A 587 -39.83 -26.97 -10.95
C ALA A 587 -39.16 -28.26 -10.40
N GLY A 588 -38.03 -28.16 -9.69
CA GLY A 588 -37.46 -29.30 -8.94
C GLY A 588 -36.82 -30.42 -9.79
N PHE A 589 -36.40 -30.15 -11.03
CA PHE A 589 -35.78 -31.17 -11.89
C PHE A 589 -34.38 -31.59 -11.43
N SER A 590 -34.26 -32.82 -10.94
CA SER A 590 -32.96 -33.47 -10.73
C SER A 590 -32.36 -33.95 -12.07
N ARG A 591 -31.02 -34.08 -12.13
CA ARG A 591 -30.28 -34.47 -13.35
C ARG A 591 -30.75 -35.76 -14.04
N GLY A 592 -31.53 -36.61 -13.36
CA GLY A 592 -31.94 -37.93 -13.86
C GLY A 592 -32.88 -37.93 -15.07
N GLN A 593 -33.66 -36.86 -15.30
CA GLN A 593 -34.67 -36.83 -16.38
C GLN A 593 -34.18 -36.21 -17.70
N ILE A 594 -33.03 -35.54 -17.71
CA ILE A 594 -32.49 -34.83 -18.89
C ILE A 594 -31.87 -35.82 -19.90
N ASN A 595 -31.31 -36.95 -19.42
CA ASN A 595 -30.61 -37.92 -20.26
C ASN A 595 -31.51 -38.74 -21.20
N THR A 596 -32.84 -38.61 -21.12
CA THR A 596 -33.80 -39.36 -21.94
C THR A 596 -34.10 -38.76 -23.32
N ILE A 597 -33.56 -37.56 -23.63
CA ILE A 597 -33.88 -36.84 -24.88
C ILE A 597 -32.69 -36.81 -25.86
N THR A 598 -31.46 -37.04 -25.40
CA THR A 598 -30.22 -36.86 -26.20
C THR A 598 -29.80 -38.06 -27.06
N SER A 599 -30.74 -38.91 -27.49
CA SER A 599 -30.46 -40.05 -28.37
C SER A 599 -30.83 -39.79 -29.84
N SER A 600 -29.99 -39.08 -30.58
CA SER A 600 -29.82 -39.31 -32.02
C SER A 600 -28.49 -38.78 -32.55
N ASN A 601 -27.91 -39.52 -33.49
CA ASN A 601 -26.65 -39.17 -34.14
C ASN A 601 -26.92 -38.14 -35.24
N ASP A 602 -26.42 -36.91 -35.09
CA ASP A 602 -25.65 -36.21 -36.14
C ASP A 602 -25.18 -34.85 -35.66
N PHE A 603 -23.85 -34.63 -35.64
CA PHE A 603 -23.20 -33.33 -35.96
C PHE A 603 -21.66 -33.48 -36.09
N LYS A 604 -21.20 -34.60 -36.68
CA LYS A 604 -19.80 -34.74 -37.13
C LYS A 604 -19.62 -34.13 -38.52
N GLN A 605 -19.73 -32.81 -38.67
CA GLN A 605 -19.24 -32.10 -39.87
C GLN A 605 -19.14 -30.58 -39.69
N LYS A 606 -17.93 -30.10 -39.35
CA LYS A 606 -17.24 -28.94 -39.96
C LYS A 606 -15.98 -28.58 -39.17
N LYS A 607 -14.82 -28.99 -39.68
CA LYS A 607 -13.50 -28.61 -39.18
C LYS A 607 -12.57 -28.39 -40.37
N GLN A 608 -12.37 -27.14 -40.78
CA GLN A 608 -11.16 -26.68 -41.48
C GLN A 608 -11.15 -25.15 -41.68
N MET A 609 -10.04 -24.53 -41.24
CA MET A 609 -9.34 -23.33 -41.76
C MET A 609 -10.13 -22.00 -41.94
N ASN A 610 -9.63 -20.85 -41.49
CA ASN A 610 -8.32 -20.29 -41.86
C ASN A 610 -7.54 -19.64 -40.71
N LEU A 611 -6.22 -19.66 -40.86
CA LEU A 611 -5.25 -18.81 -40.17
C LEU A 611 -4.80 -17.74 -41.17
N LEU A 612 -4.77 -16.46 -40.78
CA LEU A 612 -4.08 -15.29 -41.36
C LEU A 612 -4.96 -14.04 -41.21
N ASP A 613 -4.56 -13.13 -40.33
CA ASP A 613 -4.20 -11.75 -40.69
C ASP A 613 -3.60 -11.04 -39.46
N PHE A 614 -2.50 -10.32 -39.67
CA PHE A 614 -1.76 -9.56 -38.66
C PHE A 614 -1.66 -8.10 -39.12
N GLY A 615 -1.94 -7.14 -38.23
CA GLY A 615 -1.72 -5.71 -38.42
C GLY A 615 -2.25 -4.93 -37.21
N GLU A 616 -1.62 -3.87 -36.71
CA GLU A 616 -0.31 -3.26 -37.04
C GLU A 616 0.39 -2.84 -35.74
N THR A 617 1.72 -2.74 -35.75
CA THR A 617 2.53 -2.28 -34.60
C THR A 617 2.96 -0.83 -34.76
N LEU A 618 2.60 0.02 -33.80
CA LEU A 618 3.17 1.37 -33.63
C LEU A 618 4.69 1.31 -33.40
N SER A 619 5.42 2.32 -33.87
CA SER A 619 6.89 2.34 -33.77
C SER A 619 7.37 2.90 -32.42
N LEU A 620 8.54 2.41 -31.98
CA LEU A 620 9.16 2.80 -30.70
C LEU A 620 9.63 4.27 -30.67
N ASP A 621 9.73 4.92 -31.82
CA ASP A 621 10.17 6.31 -31.94
C ASP A 621 9.01 7.33 -31.91
N GLU A 622 7.77 6.90 -32.20
CA GLU A 622 6.58 7.75 -32.02
C GLU A 622 6.26 8.00 -30.53
N TYR A 623 6.58 7.04 -29.65
CA TYR A 623 6.40 7.18 -28.20
C TYR A 623 7.39 8.17 -27.55
N ARG A 624 8.51 8.48 -28.21
CA ARG A 624 9.62 9.27 -27.63
C ARG A 624 9.42 10.79 -27.70
N ASN A 625 8.50 11.28 -28.54
CA ASN A 625 8.36 12.70 -28.85
C ASN A 625 7.31 13.47 -28.01
N GLN A 626 6.86 12.94 -26.87
CA GLN A 626 5.76 13.55 -26.08
C GLN A 626 6.08 13.91 -24.61
N ILE A 627 7.34 13.97 -24.19
CA ILE A 627 7.69 14.35 -22.81
C ILE A 627 8.73 15.48 -22.77
N THR A 628 8.30 16.66 -22.32
CA THR A 628 9.13 17.80 -21.94
C THR A 628 8.97 18.11 -20.46
N LEU A 629 10.08 18.20 -19.72
CA LEU A 629 10.17 18.82 -18.39
C LEU A 629 11.58 19.41 -18.16
N PRO A 630 11.72 20.59 -17.53
CA PRO A 630 13.02 21.16 -17.13
C PRO A 630 13.23 21.25 -15.60
N ASN A 631 14.50 21.04 -15.17
CA ASN A 631 15.25 21.73 -14.06
C ASN A 631 14.68 21.67 -12.60
N SER A 632 15.45 21.63 -11.50
CA SER A 632 16.92 21.70 -11.22
C SER A 632 17.26 21.41 -9.73
N PHE A 633 18.53 21.10 -9.41
CA PHE A 633 19.26 21.23 -8.12
C PHE A 633 18.57 20.92 -6.78
N ASP A 634 18.93 19.80 -6.13
CA ASP A 634 18.77 19.60 -4.66
C ASP A 634 19.87 18.69 -4.05
N GLN A 635 21.14 19.07 -4.29
CA GLN A 635 22.26 18.14 -4.37
C GLN A 635 23.32 18.23 -3.25
N PHE A 636 23.00 18.12 -1.95
CA PHE A 636 24.07 17.89 -0.92
C PHE A 636 23.94 16.71 0.08
N GLY A 637 22.78 16.40 0.67
CA GLY A 637 22.47 15.08 1.31
C GLY A 637 23.32 14.50 2.47
N VAL A 638 24.33 15.20 3.00
CA VAL A 638 25.09 14.82 4.23
C VAL A 638 24.49 15.56 5.45
N ARG A 639 24.77 15.12 6.70
CA ARG A 639 24.39 15.84 7.94
C ARG A 639 25.58 16.08 8.88
N ASP A 640 25.42 17.11 9.71
CA ASP A 640 26.33 17.59 10.77
C ASP A 640 27.70 18.12 10.32
N LEU A 641 27.71 18.95 9.26
CA LEU A 641 28.81 19.87 8.99
C LEU A 641 28.77 21.10 9.92
N PRO A 642 29.93 21.56 10.46
CA PRO A 642 30.03 22.83 11.17
C PRO A 642 29.93 24.05 10.22
N ASN A 643 29.57 25.21 10.78
CA ASN A 643 29.10 26.43 10.08
C ASN A 643 30.10 27.19 9.16
N TRP A 644 31.04 26.54 8.49
CA TRP A 644 31.96 27.20 7.54
C TRP A 644 32.21 26.37 6.26
N PHE A 645 31.26 25.49 5.95
CA PHE A 645 31.16 24.72 4.71
C PHE A 645 30.04 25.28 3.83
#